data_AF-A0A7Y6F727-F1
#
_entry.id   AF-A0A7Y6F727-F1
#
_cell.length_a   1.000
_cell.length_b   1.000
_cell.length_c   1.000
_cell.angle_alpha   90.00
_cell.angle_beta   90.00
_cell.angle_gamma   90.00
#
_symmetry.space_group_name_H-M   'P 1'
#
loop_
_entity.id
_entity.type
_entity.pdbx_description
1 polymer ?
#
loop_
_entity_poly.entity_id
_entity_poly.type
_entity_poly.pdbx_seq_one_letter_code
_entity_poly.pdbx_strand_id
1 'polypeptide(L)'
;MTFAAGLTFVTGASPAAADPIEQCTPTHGAVVAVDFGPFGGGVVRGCDTTPTTGYELLRDGGFTTEGTRHDGEGFLCRIGTASFNSGTRYPTPATEDCVLTPQATAYWSYWIASPGQSSWSYSPLGAMDRKPEAGDVDAWVFGGTDVGGSTGRPTFTPDDVRAGGGATPSPTPTPTDGPGVPVGKIDVPAAARWVSEQLHDGSHVVDEGSETPNYFLTTEAAYALAAAGGKSPALDKVVAALASGATEYAYPAGPEEAPDAPAAARLALVAAVTEGDPHAFGGRDLLGDLEKNVCASGPAPGCTAKGDFRGAAYGDGQALAVLALLRGGVVPPADAVTRLTQLVCEDGSVTSILIGPGEHCDGDPMTTGLVAQVLDEAGGQDAAVAKTVAYLKKAQLRSGAFPPYNGATTGSVAATAYAAQALRALGEARAADAAVWWLSREQLSDGGFGFDEGAESGALYATAPAVLAGTGTSLVTLTTKAPEPTDPPTTPPTTPPTTAPPTTPPPAGDGPDLKKAVAYLTSPANLRQGRYYAAGGSTTRADFGLTIDGAFALAATGHDNDALRTVVDFLDKGGKDGEARTVHDWTNVGSAHAMGGSMGKAAVLAQVVERDPRDFGGKDLIAGLADAVCTAKSPQPDRSCAGKGAYAYAMSVFGQSLGVIAQIRAGETKAAEAPLGYLAGLQHTDTGAWPSLVPPTGDADVDSTAMAAMALDLVPGDTHAGAVDRALAWIAAQQLPDGGFPGAAGNSVNSAALAVQGLSLDAGKYSAQIAKARKFLASQQNADGGFNVAKEGQRGSDLRASTQAVGGSTGISFGVLTRSLEGTTPNPVPSPSASAPVIVTPGDNAGSAGGPGIVDTDGPGGGGGLAATGGQALGLAAAAAVLVLAGWGAVVAARNRRSAVGGGL
;
A
#
# COMPACT_ATOMS: atom_id res chain seq x y z
N MET A 1 50.65 -47.63 8.76
CA MET A 1 49.35 -47.35 9.37
C MET A 1 49.59 -46.43 10.55
N THR A 2 49.17 -45.17 10.46
CA THR A 2 49.04 -44.26 11.61
C THR A 2 48.09 -43.14 11.20
N PHE A 3 46.87 -43.16 11.72
CA PHE A 3 45.94 -42.03 11.57
C PHE A 3 46.23 -41.01 12.68
N ALA A 4 46.42 -39.75 12.32
CA ALA A 4 46.43 -38.63 13.26
C ALA A 4 45.16 -37.81 13.01
N ALA A 5 44.24 -37.82 13.97
CA ALA A 5 43.02 -37.02 13.90
C ALA A 5 43.34 -35.57 14.34
N GLY A 6 43.09 -34.61 13.46
CA GLY A 6 43.12 -33.19 13.83
C GLY A 6 41.74 -32.76 14.32
N LEU A 7 41.61 -32.42 15.60
CA LEU A 7 40.46 -31.66 16.09
C LEU A 7 40.62 -30.19 15.66
N THR A 8 39.78 -29.73 14.75
CA THR A 8 39.56 -28.30 14.53
C THR A 8 38.63 -27.76 15.60
N PHE A 9 39.18 -26.97 16.53
CA PHE A 9 38.35 -26.12 17.40
C PHE A 9 37.69 -25.04 16.54
N VAL A 10 36.37 -25.13 16.38
CA VAL A 10 35.56 -24.02 15.87
C VAL A 10 35.45 -22.99 16.99
N THR A 11 36.24 -21.92 16.90
CA THR A 11 36.00 -20.73 17.71
C THR A 11 34.72 -20.07 17.22
N GLY A 12 33.63 -20.21 17.98
CA GLY A 12 32.41 -19.47 17.72
C GLY A 12 32.69 -17.96 17.72
N ALA A 13 32.02 -17.23 16.82
CA ALA A 13 32.07 -15.77 16.85
C ALA A 13 31.55 -15.28 18.20
N SER A 14 32.25 -14.32 18.82
CA SER A 14 31.71 -13.60 19.97
C SER A 14 30.39 -12.93 19.58
N PRO A 15 29.37 -12.91 20.45
CA PRO A 15 28.18 -12.09 20.19
C PRO A 15 28.60 -10.62 20.04
N ALA A 16 27.93 -9.90 19.14
CA ALA A 16 28.07 -8.45 19.05
C ALA A 16 27.76 -7.84 20.43
N ALA A 17 28.65 -6.99 20.91
CA ALA A 17 28.43 -6.21 22.12
C ALA A 17 27.88 -4.86 21.71
N ALA A 18 26.87 -4.37 22.43
CA ALA A 18 26.30 -3.05 22.23
C ALA A 18 27.38 -1.98 22.21
N ASP A 19 27.22 -1.00 21.32
CA ASP A 19 28.04 0.21 21.38
C ASP A 19 27.80 0.91 22.72
N PRO A 20 28.81 1.63 23.25
CA PRO A 20 28.62 2.42 24.47
C PRO A 20 27.51 3.45 24.27
N ILE A 21 26.55 3.51 25.21
CA ILE A 21 25.30 4.28 25.08
C ILE A 21 25.54 5.77 24.78
N GLU A 22 26.68 6.31 25.21
CA GLU A 22 27.12 7.69 24.95
C GLU A 22 27.53 7.97 23.48
N GLN A 23 27.69 6.95 22.64
CA GLN A 23 28.02 7.11 21.21
C GLN A 23 26.77 7.28 20.34
N CYS A 24 25.62 6.76 20.79
CA CYS A 24 24.33 7.06 20.20
C CYS A 24 23.86 8.44 20.66
N THR A 25 23.94 9.42 19.76
CA THR A 25 23.61 10.83 20.01
C THR A 25 22.43 11.25 19.14
N PRO A 26 21.80 12.41 19.37
CA PRO A 26 20.73 12.93 18.51
C PRO A 26 21.08 13.12 17.01
N THR A 27 22.34 12.89 16.61
CA THR A 27 22.83 12.99 15.23
C THR A 27 23.70 11.80 14.81
N HIS A 28 23.79 10.71 15.59
CA HIS A 28 24.60 9.54 15.24
C HIS A 28 24.11 8.28 15.99
N GLY A 29 23.93 7.15 15.31
CA GLY A 29 23.37 5.92 15.92
C GLY A 29 21.91 6.04 16.35
N ALA A 30 21.35 4.96 16.90
CA ALA A 30 20.03 4.95 17.51
C ALA A 30 20.04 4.13 18.82
N VAL A 31 19.07 4.38 19.71
CA VAL A 31 18.95 3.66 20.99
C VAL A 31 17.75 2.71 20.93
N VAL A 32 17.91 1.50 21.45
CA VAL A 32 16.79 0.59 21.74
C VAL A 32 16.57 0.49 23.25
N ALA A 33 15.31 0.42 23.66
CA ALA A 33 14.89 0.16 25.02
C ALA A 33 14.02 -1.11 25.07
N VAL A 34 14.18 -1.94 26.09
CA VAL A 34 13.35 -3.14 26.30
C VAL A 34 12.89 -3.18 27.75
N ASP A 35 11.58 -3.21 27.96
CA ASP A 35 10.97 -3.26 29.29
C ASP A 35 10.80 -4.71 29.78
N PHE A 36 11.64 -5.09 30.75
CA PHE A 36 11.52 -6.37 31.45
C PHE A 36 10.66 -6.29 32.73
N GLY A 37 9.99 -5.17 33.00
CA GLY A 37 9.09 -4.97 34.15
C GLY A 37 8.07 -6.10 34.36
N PRO A 38 7.36 -6.59 33.32
CA PRO A 38 6.44 -7.73 33.42
C PRO A 38 7.09 -9.04 33.92
N PHE A 39 8.43 -9.14 33.84
CA PHE A 39 9.22 -10.30 34.26
C PHE A 39 10.05 -10.01 35.53
N GLY A 40 9.76 -8.92 36.25
CA GLY A 40 10.46 -8.51 37.46
C GLY A 40 11.80 -7.78 37.22
N GLY A 41 12.05 -7.34 35.98
CA GLY A 41 13.18 -6.48 35.63
C GLY A 41 12.80 -5.01 35.59
N GLY A 42 13.49 -4.26 34.74
CA GLY A 42 13.16 -2.88 34.39
C GLY A 42 13.58 -2.60 32.95
N VAL A 43 13.56 -1.32 32.55
CA VAL A 43 13.96 -0.90 31.20
C VAL A 43 15.48 -1.03 31.04
N VAL A 44 15.91 -1.86 30.10
CA VAL A 44 17.31 -1.97 29.67
C VAL A 44 17.48 -1.22 28.35
N ARG A 45 18.65 -0.60 28.13
CA ARG A 45 18.97 0.17 26.92
C ARG A 45 20.16 -0.42 26.18
N GLY A 46 20.13 -0.29 24.85
CA GLY A 46 21.18 -0.66 23.92
C GLY A 46 21.45 0.46 22.91
N CYS A 47 22.66 0.48 22.36
CA CYS A 47 23.07 1.43 21.32
C CYS A 47 23.68 0.66 20.15
N ASP A 48 23.31 1.08 18.94
CA ASP A 48 23.97 0.73 17.69
C ASP A 48 24.28 2.05 16.96
N THR A 49 25.54 2.27 16.62
CA THR A 49 25.98 3.48 15.90
C THR A 49 25.66 3.45 14.41
N THR A 50 25.31 2.30 13.84
CA THR A 50 25.10 2.07 12.40
C THR A 50 23.93 1.13 12.01
N PRO A 51 22.75 1.17 12.68
CA PRO A 51 21.66 0.25 12.39
C PRO A 51 21.11 0.46 10.98
N THR A 52 20.81 -0.62 10.25
CA THR A 52 20.10 -0.52 8.95
C THR A 52 18.63 -0.93 9.07
N THR A 53 18.27 -1.67 10.11
CA THR A 53 16.89 -2.01 10.49
C THR A 53 16.66 -1.88 11.99
N GLY A 54 15.41 -1.75 12.42
CA GLY A 54 15.03 -1.76 13.83
C GLY A 54 15.30 -3.11 14.54
N TYR A 55 15.32 -4.20 13.78
CA TYR A 55 15.71 -5.52 14.27
C TYR A 55 17.22 -5.63 14.51
N GLU A 56 18.04 -5.06 13.63
CA GLU A 56 19.49 -4.93 13.86
C GLU A 56 19.77 -4.05 15.07
N LEU A 57 19.12 -2.89 15.16
CA LEU A 57 19.20 -2.01 16.33
C LEU A 57 18.89 -2.75 17.64
N LEU A 58 17.87 -3.61 17.65
CA LEU A 58 17.59 -4.48 18.81
C LEU A 58 18.73 -5.48 19.08
N ARG A 59 19.16 -6.25 18.07
CA ARG A 59 20.16 -7.31 18.22
C ARG A 59 21.53 -6.75 18.62
N ASP A 60 22.01 -5.80 17.83
CA ASP A 60 23.36 -5.25 17.95
C ASP A 60 23.43 -4.22 19.08
N GLY A 61 22.30 -3.64 19.50
CA GLY A 61 22.11 -3.01 20.80
C GLY A 61 22.24 -3.94 22.02
N GLY A 62 22.61 -5.22 21.84
CA GLY A 62 22.97 -6.13 22.93
C GLY A 62 21.82 -6.96 23.50
N PHE A 63 20.76 -7.18 22.71
CA PHE A 63 19.65 -8.05 23.05
C PHE A 63 19.68 -9.35 22.25
N THR A 64 19.30 -10.46 22.90
CA THR A 64 19.14 -11.76 22.26
C THR A 64 17.68 -11.99 21.93
N THR A 65 17.40 -12.28 20.67
CA THR A 65 16.05 -12.44 20.13
C THR A 65 15.68 -13.91 19.95
N GLU A 66 14.40 -14.21 19.81
CA GLU A 66 13.89 -15.45 19.24
C GLU A 66 12.60 -15.15 18.49
N GLY A 67 12.56 -15.48 17.19
CA GLY A 67 11.37 -15.35 16.37
C GLY A 67 10.32 -16.45 16.65
N THR A 68 9.17 -16.38 15.98
CA THR A 68 8.25 -17.52 15.91
C THR A 68 8.74 -18.53 14.88
N ARG A 69 8.29 -19.80 14.96
CA ARG A 69 8.58 -20.79 13.91
C ARG A 69 7.77 -20.56 12.63
N HIS A 70 6.58 -19.97 12.75
CA HIS A 70 5.69 -19.66 11.62
C HIS A 70 6.21 -18.51 10.76
N ASP A 71 6.64 -17.42 11.40
CA ASP A 71 6.97 -16.14 10.74
C ASP A 71 8.49 -15.89 10.65
N GLY A 72 9.28 -16.63 11.42
CA GLY A 72 10.73 -16.44 11.56
C GLY A 72 11.09 -15.26 12.47
N GLU A 73 12.32 -14.77 12.32
CA GLU A 73 12.86 -13.65 13.13
C GLU A 73 12.08 -12.33 12.98
N GLY A 74 11.29 -12.18 11.91
CA GLY A 74 10.45 -11.00 11.67
C GLY A 74 9.30 -10.79 12.66
N PHE A 75 8.91 -11.83 13.41
CA PHE A 75 7.94 -11.73 14.51
C PHE A 75 8.61 -12.12 15.82
N LEU A 76 8.97 -11.12 16.61
CA LEU A 76 9.72 -11.27 17.85
C LEU A 76 8.86 -11.92 18.94
N CYS A 77 9.18 -13.18 19.23
CA CYS A 77 8.49 -13.94 20.27
C CYS A 77 9.19 -13.84 21.62
N ARG A 78 10.53 -13.84 21.66
CA ARG A 78 11.29 -13.62 22.91
C ARG A 78 12.39 -12.57 22.74
N ILE A 79 12.62 -11.82 23.81
CA ILE A 79 13.75 -10.89 23.94
C ILE A 79 14.45 -11.17 25.28
N GLY A 80 15.78 -11.09 25.32
CA GLY A 80 16.61 -11.19 26.51
C GLY A 80 17.87 -10.34 26.37
N THR A 81 18.69 -10.24 27.42
CA THR A 81 19.96 -9.49 27.38
C THR A 81 20.86 -9.95 28.51
N ALA A 82 22.19 -9.97 28.30
CA ALA A 82 23.15 -10.43 29.30
C ALA A 82 23.09 -9.62 30.61
N SER A 83 22.61 -8.38 30.56
CA SER A 83 22.45 -7.47 31.70
C SER A 83 21.25 -7.79 32.61
N PHE A 84 20.30 -8.63 32.17
CA PHE A 84 19.13 -9.04 32.95
C PHE A 84 19.01 -10.57 33.00
N ASN A 85 18.87 -11.13 34.22
CA ASN A 85 18.76 -12.57 34.47
C ASN A 85 19.71 -13.44 33.64
N SER A 86 20.97 -12.98 33.53
CA SER A 86 22.06 -13.66 32.82
C SER A 86 21.77 -14.04 31.37
N GLY A 87 20.98 -13.24 30.63
CA GLY A 87 20.65 -13.52 29.23
C GLY A 87 19.41 -14.39 29.01
N THR A 88 18.62 -14.66 30.06
CA THR A 88 17.34 -15.37 29.93
C THR A 88 16.40 -14.59 29.00
N ARG A 89 15.88 -15.24 27.96
CA ARG A 89 14.90 -14.67 27.03
C ARG A 89 13.48 -14.87 27.56
N TYR A 90 12.65 -13.83 27.44
CA TYR A 90 11.28 -13.77 27.93
C TYR A 90 10.28 -13.44 26.81
N PRO A 91 9.02 -13.91 26.88
CA PRO A 91 8.48 -14.91 27.80
C PRO A 91 9.19 -16.27 27.69
N THR A 92 9.30 -17.00 28.80
CA THR A 92 10.01 -18.30 28.81
C THR A 92 9.23 -19.37 28.04
N PRO A 93 9.87 -20.48 27.62
CA PRO A 93 9.18 -21.62 26.97
C PRO A 93 8.04 -22.26 27.78
N ALA A 94 7.94 -22.00 29.09
CA ALA A 94 6.81 -22.44 29.91
C ALA A 94 5.57 -21.54 29.81
N THR A 95 5.66 -20.42 29.07
CA THR A 95 4.64 -19.37 28.97
C THR A 95 4.16 -19.18 27.54
N GLU A 96 5.07 -19.25 26.58
CA GLU A 96 4.82 -19.20 25.14
C GLU A 96 5.83 -20.11 24.46
N ASP A 97 5.39 -20.96 23.52
CA ASP A 97 6.23 -21.95 22.82
C ASP A 97 6.98 -21.36 21.60
N CYS A 98 6.55 -20.19 21.13
CA CYS A 98 7.03 -19.50 19.93
C CYS A 98 6.85 -20.29 18.64
N VAL A 99 5.73 -21.00 18.52
CA VAL A 99 5.37 -21.71 17.28
C VAL A 99 4.64 -20.77 16.31
N LEU A 100 3.59 -20.10 16.80
CA LEU A 100 2.74 -19.20 16.04
C LEU A 100 2.96 -17.74 16.45
N THR A 101 2.39 -16.83 15.67
CA THR A 101 2.31 -15.39 15.97
C THR A 101 1.65 -15.17 17.34
N PRO A 102 2.28 -14.43 18.28
CA PRO A 102 1.72 -14.23 19.63
C PRO A 102 0.36 -13.52 19.62
N GLN A 103 -0.43 -13.75 20.67
CA GLN A 103 -1.76 -13.14 20.81
C GLN A 103 -1.66 -11.65 21.16
N ALA A 104 -2.56 -10.81 20.61
CA ALA A 104 -2.62 -9.38 20.92
C ALA A 104 -2.78 -9.06 22.42
N THR A 105 -3.21 -10.02 23.23
CA THR A 105 -3.30 -9.92 24.70
C THR A 105 -1.97 -10.05 25.45
N ALA A 106 -0.91 -10.57 24.82
CA ALA A 106 0.41 -10.73 25.42
C ALA A 106 1.50 -10.95 24.35
N TYR A 107 2.11 -9.88 23.87
CA TYR A 107 3.23 -9.93 22.91
C TYR A 107 4.24 -8.80 23.15
N TRP A 108 5.40 -8.89 22.49
CA TRP A 108 6.37 -7.79 22.41
C TRP A 108 5.88 -6.74 21.42
N SER A 109 5.17 -5.74 21.94
CA SER A 109 4.73 -4.56 21.21
C SER A 109 5.92 -3.65 20.86
N TYR A 110 5.88 -3.04 19.67
CA TYR A 110 6.98 -2.28 19.10
C TYR A 110 6.63 -0.79 18.95
N TRP A 111 7.47 0.05 19.53
CA TRP A 111 7.24 1.48 19.69
C TRP A 111 8.44 2.27 19.18
N ILE A 112 8.20 3.46 18.65
CA ILE A 112 9.20 4.26 17.94
C ILE A 112 9.06 5.74 18.34
N ALA A 113 10.19 6.46 18.40
CA ALA A 113 10.22 7.90 18.63
C ALA A 113 11.49 8.56 18.05
N SER A 114 11.32 9.32 16.98
CA SER A 114 12.39 10.08 16.31
C SER A 114 12.88 11.30 17.12
N PRO A 115 14.03 11.91 16.78
CA PRO A 115 14.57 13.06 17.50
C PRO A 115 13.53 14.17 17.76
N GLY A 116 13.37 14.54 19.03
CA GLY A 116 12.43 15.58 19.46
C GLY A 116 11.00 15.11 19.72
N GLN A 117 10.68 13.82 19.57
CA GLN A 117 9.41 13.26 20.05
C GLN A 117 9.49 12.91 21.55
N SER A 118 8.54 13.45 22.31
CA SER A 118 8.31 13.32 23.75
C SER A 118 7.47 12.09 24.14
N SER A 119 6.81 11.48 23.16
CA SER A 119 5.88 10.36 23.32
C SER A 119 6.17 9.22 22.35
N TRP A 120 5.75 8.01 22.71
CA TRP A 120 5.89 6.82 21.88
C TRP A 120 4.75 6.68 20.88
N SER A 121 5.10 6.41 19.62
CA SER A 121 4.16 5.95 18.58
C SER A 121 4.27 4.43 18.43
N TYR A 122 3.14 3.75 18.24
CA TYR A 122 3.14 2.32 17.88
C TYR A 122 3.66 2.18 16.44
N SER A 123 4.57 1.25 16.19
CA SER A 123 5.17 1.12 14.86
C SER A 123 4.17 0.59 13.84
N PRO A 124 3.91 1.29 12.71
CA PRO A 124 3.12 0.77 11.61
C PRO A 124 3.89 -0.27 10.77
N LEU A 125 5.21 -0.37 10.97
CA LEU A 125 6.11 -1.30 10.28
C LEU A 125 6.67 -2.35 11.24
N GLY A 126 6.93 -3.56 10.73
CA GLY A 126 7.74 -4.54 11.43
C GLY A 126 9.18 -4.05 11.63
N ALA A 127 9.86 -4.54 12.67
CA ALA A 127 11.23 -4.12 12.96
C ALA A 127 12.25 -4.43 11.85
N MET A 128 11.95 -5.40 10.99
CA MET A 128 12.74 -5.72 9.78
C MET A 128 12.61 -4.66 8.68
N ASP A 129 11.45 -3.99 8.59
CA ASP A 129 11.13 -3.02 7.53
C ASP A 129 11.39 -1.57 7.98
N ARG A 130 11.29 -1.29 9.29
CA ARG A 130 11.68 0.00 9.87
C ARG A 130 13.19 0.22 9.70
N LYS A 131 13.57 1.38 9.16
CA LYS A 131 14.95 1.86 9.04
C LYS A 131 15.21 2.98 10.04
N PRO A 132 15.97 2.77 11.13
CA PRO A 132 16.24 3.81 12.12
C PRO A 132 17.08 4.94 11.52
N GLU A 133 16.71 6.18 11.82
CA GLU A 133 17.53 7.36 11.55
C GLU A 133 18.40 7.72 12.77
N ALA A 134 19.38 8.60 12.54
CA ALA A 134 20.31 9.02 13.57
C ALA A 134 19.60 9.81 14.69
N GLY A 135 19.70 9.34 15.93
CA GLY A 135 19.05 9.88 17.11
C GLY A 135 17.65 9.32 17.40
N ASP A 136 17.15 8.39 16.58
CA ASP A 136 15.93 7.63 16.88
C ASP A 136 16.06 6.87 18.19
N VAL A 137 14.91 6.66 18.84
CA VAL A 137 14.78 5.64 19.89
C VAL A 137 13.63 4.70 19.60
N ASP A 138 13.87 3.41 19.78
CA ASP A 138 12.89 2.33 19.62
C ASP A 138 12.66 1.63 20.97
N ALA A 139 11.45 1.17 21.24
CA ALA A 139 11.09 0.49 22.47
C ALA A 139 10.29 -0.79 22.26
N TRP A 140 10.57 -1.78 23.10
CA TRP A 140 9.88 -3.07 23.16
C TRP A 140 9.24 -3.27 24.53
N VAL A 141 7.94 -3.51 24.56
CA VAL A 141 7.17 -3.70 25.80
C VAL A 141 6.32 -4.96 25.70
N PHE A 142 6.37 -5.82 26.71
CA PHE A 142 5.60 -7.06 26.72
C PHE A 142 4.24 -6.88 27.41
N GLY A 143 3.14 -7.09 26.68
CA GLY A 143 1.80 -6.98 27.26
C GLY A 143 0.66 -7.08 26.25
N GLY A 144 -0.55 -6.77 26.72
CA GLY A 144 -1.72 -6.62 25.87
C GLY A 144 -1.71 -5.26 25.17
N THR A 145 -1.74 -5.26 23.84
CA THR A 145 -1.73 -4.07 22.99
C THR A 145 -2.70 -4.30 21.84
N ASP A 146 -3.62 -3.37 21.63
CA ASP A 146 -4.62 -3.41 20.57
C ASP A 146 -4.04 -3.15 19.18
N VAL A 147 -4.81 -3.50 18.15
CA VAL A 147 -4.46 -3.23 16.74
C VAL A 147 -4.53 -1.72 16.49
N GLY A 148 -3.40 -1.04 16.66
CA GLY A 148 -3.26 0.42 16.57
C GLY A 148 -2.52 1.07 17.75
N GLY A 149 -2.28 0.35 18.85
CA GLY A 149 -1.50 0.86 19.99
C GLY A 149 -2.15 2.05 20.73
N SER A 150 -3.48 2.05 20.84
CA SER A 150 -4.18 2.98 21.76
C SER A 150 -3.99 2.58 23.23
N THR A 151 -3.72 1.30 23.47
CA THR A 151 -3.40 0.65 24.75
C THR A 151 -1.97 0.07 24.72
N GLY A 152 -1.48 -0.49 25.84
CA GLY A 152 -0.19 -1.19 25.88
C GLY A 152 1.08 -0.32 25.80
N ARG A 153 0.92 1.02 25.80
CA ARG A 153 2.02 2.00 25.66
C ARG A 153 3.13 1.84 26.72
N PRO A 154 4.40 2.16 26.40
CA PRO A 154 5.49 2.14 27.37
C PRO A 154 5.21 3.09 28.55
N THR A 155 5.61 2.67 29.74
CA THR A 155 5.42 3.44 30.99
C THR A 155 6.51 4.48 31.26
N PHE A 156 7.53 4.52 30.39
CA PHE A 156 8.65 5.47 30.36
C PHE A 156 8.55 6.31 29.08
N THR A 157 9.22 7.46 29.03
CA THR A 157 9.24 8.34 27.85
C THR A 157 10.42 8.02 26.91
N PRO A 158 10.38 8.45 25.63
CA PRO A 158 11.54 8.44 24.75
C PRO A 158 12.77 9.13 25.36
N ASP A 159 12.54 10.24 26.06
CA ASP A 159 13.60 11.08 26.62
C ASP A 159 14.28 10.46 27.86
N ASP A 160 13.59 9.58 28.60
CA ASP A 160 14.19 8.75 29.64
C ASP A 160 15.25 7.79 29.07
N VAL A 161 15.10 7.37 27.81
CA VAL A 161 15.99 6.38 27.19
C VAL A 161 17.05 6.98 26.27
N ARG A 162 16.82 8.15 25.65
CA ARG A 162 17.85 8.88 24.89
C ARG A 162 19.13 9.08 25.69
N ALA A 163 20.29 8.97 25.02
CA ALA A 163 21.57 9.28 25.65
C ALA A 163 21.63 10.76 26.03
N GLY A 164 22.05 11.06 27.26
CA GLY A 164 22.10 12.42 27.80
C GLY A 164 20.86 12.88 28.59
N GLY A 165 19.79 12.07 28.68
CA GLY A 165 18.66 12.32 29.60
C GLY A 165 17.76 13.49 29.20
N GLY A 166 17.12 13.40 28.05
CA GLY A 166 16.06 14.34 27.63
C GLY A 166 16.48 15.75 27.25
N ALA A 167 17.78 16.04 27.15
CA ALA A 167 18.26 17.28 26.53
C ALA A 167 18.06 17.23 25.01
N THR A 168 16.83 17.47 24.55
CA THR A 168 16.55 17.76 23.14
C THR A 168 17.47 18.88 22.68
N PRO A 169 18.29 18.66 21.64
CA PRO A 169 18.72 19.79 20.84
C PRO A 169 17.44 20.39 20.28
N SER A 170 17.16 21.67 20.55
CA SER A 170 16.35 22.42 19.59
C SER A 170 17.02 22.19 18.23
N PRO A 171 16.29 21.78 17.18
CA PRO A 171 16.89 21.63 15.87
C PRO A 171 17.54 22.99 15.54
N THR A 172 18.86 22.98 15.37
CA THR A 172 19.59 24.14 14.87
C THR A 172 18.82 24.61 13.65
N PRO A 173 18.33 25.87 13.61
CA PRO A 173 17.43 26.29 12.53
C PRO A 173 18.16 26.08 11.22
N THR A 174 17.73 25.09 10.44
CA THR A 174 18.24 24.84 9.09
C THR A 174 18.00 26.14 8.33
N PRO A 175 19.05 26.85 7.89
CA PRO A 175 18.85 28.13 7.24
C PRO A 175 18.06 27.87 5.96
N THR A 176 16.85 28.46 5.88
CA THR A 176 16.09 28.55 4.63
C THR A 176 16.76 29.54 3.64
N ASP A 177 17.97 30.01 3.97
CA ASP A 177 18.88 30.82 3.18
C ASP A 177 19.76 29.95 2.27
N GLY A 178 19.13 29.10 1.47
CA GLY A 178 19.72 28.66 0.20
C GLY A 178 19.68 29.81 -0.82
N PRO A 179 20.55 29.83 -1.86
CA PRO A 179 20.36 30.73 -2.99
C PRO A 179 18.97 30.51 -3.59
N GLY A 180 18.25 31.60 -3.83
CA GLY A 180 16.81 31.57 -4.09
C GLY A 180 16.40 30.56 -5.16
N VAL A 181 15.42 29.70 -4.82
CA VAL A 181 14.77 28.82 -5.78
C VAL A 181 14.25 29.63 -6.97
N PRO A 182 14.36 29.12 -8.21
CA PRO A 182 13.75 29.79 -9.36
C PRO A 182 12.24 29.98 -9.14
N VAL A 183 11.67 31.05 -9.70
CA VAL A 183 10.22 31.25 -9.62
C VAL A 183 9.52 30.12 -10.38
N GLY A 184 8.79 29.28 -9.64
CA GLY A 184 7.86 28.31 -10.22
C GLY A 184 6.74 29.01 -10.97
N LYS A 185 6.39 28.51 -12.15
CA LYS A 185 5.21 28.99 -12.88
C LYS A 185 4.36 27.82 -13.36
N ILE A 186 3.19 27.67 -12.75
CA ILE A 186 2.14 26.79 -13.22
C ILE A 186 1.49 27.43 -14.47
N ASP A 187 1.30 26.64 -15.53
CA ASP A 187 0.50 27.03 -16.70
C ASP A 187 -0.99 26.91 -16.33
N VAL A 188 -1.47 27.94 -15.64
CA VAL A 188 -2.88 28.07 -15.22
C VAL A 188 -3.85 28.02 -16.42
N PRO A 189 -3.58 28.65 -17.59
CA PRO A 189 -4.37 28.47 -18.80
C PRO A 189 -4.43 27.03 -19.34
N ALA A 190 -3.34 26.24 -19.24
CA ALA A 190 -3.36 24.83 -19.59
C ALA A 190 -4.22 24.03 -18.60
N ALA A 191 -4.02 24.22 -17.30
CA ALA A 191 -4.83 23.57 -16.27
C ALA A 191 -6.33 23.91 -16.38
N ALA A 192 -6.69 25.16 -16.67
CA ALA A 192 -8.09 25.56 -16.88
C ALA A 192 -8.74 24.88 -18.09
N ARG A 193 -7.97 24.65 -19.15
CA ARG A 193 -8.42 23.90 -20.33
C ARG A 193 -8.63 22.43 -19.98
N TRP A 194 -7.65 21.83 -19.31
CA TRP A 194 -7.72 20.45 -18.83
C TRP A 194 -8.94 20.23 -17.92
N VAL A 195 -9.20 21.14 -16.98
CA VAL A 195 -10.41 21.14 -16.12
C VAL A 195 -11.68 21.24 -16.95
N SER A 196 -11.70 22.09 -17.97
CA SER A 196 -12.87 22.24 -18.87
C SER A 196 -13.13 20.97 -19.69
N GLU A 197 -12.08 20.21 -20.03
CA GLU A 197 -12.16 18.93 -20.73
C GLU A 197 -12.70 17.80 -19.83
N GLN A 198 -12.66 17.95 -18.49
CA GLN A 198 -13.28 17.00 -17.55
C GLN A 198 -14.80 17.20 -17.37
N LEU A 199 -15.39 18.24 -17.98
CA LEU A 199 -16.80 18.57 -17.80
C LEU A 199 -17.70 17.91 -18.86
N HIS A 200 -18.55 16.99 -18.41
CA HIS A 200 -19.66 16.46 -19.19
C HIS A 200 -20.60 17.59 -19.64
N ASP A 201 -20.80 17.68 -20.96
CA ASP A 201 -21.47 18.79 -21.66
C ASP A 201 -20.98 20.20 -21.22
N GLY A 202 -19.77 20.33 -20.67
CA GLY A 202 -19.27 21.59 -20.13
C GLY A 202 -20.01 22.08 -18.87
N SER A 203 -20.65 21.20 -18.09
CA SER A 203 -21.53 21.58 -16.98
C SER A 203 -21.28 20.89 -15.65
N HIS A 204 -20.83 19.65 -15.64
CA HIS A 204 -20.53 18.91 -14.41
C HIS A 204 -19.52 17.82 -14.70
N VAL A 205 -18.80 17.35 -13.69
CA VAL A 205 -17.94 16.17 -13.81
C VAL A 205 -18.80 14.93 -13.63
N VAL A 206 -18.55 13.90 -14.41
CA VAL A 206 -19.04 12.53 -14.16
C VAL A 206 -17.84 11.62 -13.91
N ASP A 207 -18.00 10.60 -13.08
CA ASP A 207 -17.03 9.50 -13.05
C ASP A 207 -17.02 8.76 -14.40
N GLU A 208 -15.88 8.19 -14.79
CA GLU A 208 -15.77 7.48 -16.07
C GLU A 208 -16.78 6.32 -16.15
N GLY A 209 -17.66 6.33 -17.16
CA GLY A 209 -18.76 5.38 -17.31
C GLY A 209 -20.03 5.69 -16.49
N SER A 210 -20.09 6.85 -15.82
CA SER A 210 -21.29 7.35 -15.14
C SER A 210 -22.01 8.44 -15.95
N GLU A 211 -23.33 8.48 -15.85
CA GLU A 211 -24.17 9.62 -16.26
C GLU A 211 -24.65 10.45 -15.04
N THR A 212 -24.34 9.99 -13.82
CA THR A 212 -24.67 10.69 -12.57
C THR A 212 -23.60 11.74 -12.27
N PRO A 213 -23.97 13.00 -11.98
CA PRO A 213 -23.01 14.05 -11.63
C PRO A 213 -22.19 13.71 -10.38
N ASN A 214 -20.87 13.75 -10.51
CA ASN A 214 -19.97 13.77 -9.37
C ASN A 214 -19.88 15.21 -8.85
N TYR A 215 -20.78 15.56 -7.92
CA TYR A 215 -20.90 16.91 -7.39
C TYR A 215 -19.62 17.39 -6.67
N PHE A 216 -18.92 16.51 -5.97
CA PHE A 216 -17.63 16.81 -5.33
C PHE A 216 -16.59 17.28 -6.34
N LEU A 217 -16.30 16.48 -7.36
CA LEU A 217 -15.39 16.85 -8.44
C LEU A 217 -15.89 18.07 -9.22
N THR A 218 -17.21 18.24 -9.34
CA THR A 218 -17.79 19.44 -9.96
C THR A 218 -17.52 20.71 -9.13
N THR A 219 -17.49 20.64 -7.78
CA THR A 219 -17.05 21.77 -6.94
C THR A 219 -15.56 22.08 -7.11
N GLU A 220 -14.70 21.07 -7.21
CA GLU A 220 -13.26 21.26 -7.49
C GLU A 220 -13.02 21.92 -8.87
N ALA A 221 -13.77 21.51 -9.91
CA ALA A 221 -13.77 22.19 -11.21
C ALA A 221 -14.21 23.65 -11.09
N ALA A 222 -15.25 23.95 -10.30
CA ALA A 222 -15.72 25.32 -10.09
C ALA A 222 -14.64 26.21 -9.43
N TYR A 223 -13.94 25.71 -8.41
CA TYR A 223 -12.84 26.45 -7.77
C TYR A 223 -11.67 26.68 -8.73
N ALA A 224 -11.27 25.65 -9.49
CA ALA A 224 -10.18 25.76 -10.45
C ALA A 224 -10.48 26.77 -11.58
N LEU A 225 -11.71 26.74 -12.13
CA LEU A 225 -12.15 27.69 -13.16
C LEU A 225 -12.27 29.12 -12.62
N ALA A 226 -12.80 29.29 -11.41
CA ALA A 226 -12.87 30.59 -10.75
C ALA A 226 -11.48 31.18 -10.51
N ALA A 227 -10.52 30.37 -10.04
CA ALA A 227 -9.15 30.80 -9.81
C ALA A 227 -8.41 31.14 -11.12
N ALA A 228 -8.59 30.31 -12.15
CA ALA A 228 -7.85 30.48 -13.41
C ALA A 228 -8.39 31.57 -14.35
N GLY A 229 -9.70 31.81 -14.36
CA GLY A 229 -10.36 32.69 -15.33
C GLY A 229 -11.35 33.70 -14.74
N GLY A 230 -11.61 33.66 -13.43
CA GLY A 230 -12.66 34.47 -12.81
C GLY A 230 -14.05 34.14 -13.36
N LYS A 231 -14.91 35.15 -13.47
CA LYS A 231 -16.26 34.98 -14.00
C LYS A 231 -16.26 34.60 -15.48
N SER A 232 -16.88 33.47 -15.82
CA SER A 232 -16.97 32.99 -17.21
C SER A 232 -18.28 32.20 -17.47
N PRO A 233 -18.78 32.14 -18.73
CA PRO A 233 -19.97 31.37 -19.05
C PRO A 233 -19.85 29.86 -18.79
N ALA A 234 -18.62 29.31 -18.80
CA ALA A 234 -18.35 27.93 -18.43
C ALA A 234 -18.56 27.73 -16.92
N LEU A 235 -17.98 28.60 -16.10
CA LEU A 235 -18.19 28.58 -14.65
C LEU A 235 -19.66 28.81 -14.29
N ASP A 236 -20.35 29.77 -14.94
CA ASP A 236 -21.78 30.02 -14.74
C ASP A 236 -22.63 28.75 -15.00
N LYS A 237 -22.26 27.95 -16.02
CA LYS A 237 -22.93 26.67 -16.32
C LYS A 237 -22.66 25.60 -15.25
N VAL A 238 -21.43 25.54 -14.72
CA VAL A 238 -21.05 24.63 -13.63
C VAL A 238 -21.78 24.99 -12.32
N VAL A 239 -21.82 26.27 -11.97
CA VAL A 239 -22.55 26.77 -10.80
C VAL A 239 -24.05 26.48 -10.92
N ALA A 240 -24.63 26.64 -12.12
CA ALA A 240 -26.04 26.31 -12.35
C ALA A 240 -26.34 24.80 -12.18
N ALA A 241 -25.44 23.92 -12.62
CA ALA A 241 -25.57 22.47 -12.41
C ALA A 241 -25.48 22.11 -10.91
N LEU A 242 -24.49 22.68 -10.20
CA LEU A 242 -24.35 22.52 -8.74
C LEU A 242 -25.57 23.04 -7.98
N ALA A 243 -26.14 24.18 -8.38
CA ALA A 243 -27.35 24.73 -7.78
C ALA A 243 -28.57 23.82 -8.03
N SER A 244 -28.69 23.23 -9.22
CA SER A 244 -29.77 22.28 -9.52
C SER A 244 -29.65 20.97 -8.73
N GLY A 245 -28.42 20.51 -8.47
CA GLY A 245 -28.13 19.29 -7.69
C GLY A 245 -27.96 19.53 -6.18
N ALA A 246 -28.10 20.76 -5.69
CA ALA A 246 -27.70 21.13 -4.34
C ALA A 246 -28.36 20.29 -3.23
N THR A 247 -29.64 19.93 -3.42
CA THR A 247 -30.36 19.07 -2.46
C THR A 247 -29.86 17.62 -2.50
N GLU A 248 -29.55 17.08 -3.67
CA GLU A 248 -29.03 15.71 -3.82
C GLU A 248 -27.64 15.58 -3.19
N TYR A 249 -26.76 16.56 -3.42
CA TYR A 249 -25.40 16.53 -2.91
C TYR A 249 -25.30 16.77 -1.40
N ALA A 250 -25.95 17.83 -0.90
CA ALA A 250 -25.82 18.24 0.50
C ALA A 250 -26.79 17.53 1.44
N TYR A 251 -27.84 16.85 0.96
CA TYR A 251 -28.86 16.21 1.80
C TYR A 251 -29.14 14.76 1.35
N PRO A 252 -28.13 13.87 1.31
CA PRO A 252 -28.27 12.50 0.80
C PRO A 252 -29.24 11.62 1.63
N ALA A 253 -29.50 11.99 2.89
CA ALA A 253 -30.50 11.33 3.75
C ALA A 253 -31.95 11.79 3.46
N GLY A 254 -32.14 12.87 2.70
CA GLY A 254 -33.44 13.48 2.39
C GLY A 254 -33.47 14.98 2.73
N PRO A 255 -34.31 15.80 2.06
CA PRO A 255 -34.26 17.26 2.15
C PRO A 255 -34.58 17.84 3.53
N GLU A 256 -35.30 17.12 4.39
CA GLU A 256 -35.66 17.55 5.75
C GLU A 256 -34.66 17.07 6.82
N GLU A 257 -33.69 16.24 6.43
CA GLU A 257 -32.66 15.69 7.33
C GLU A 257 -31.48 16.67 7.49
N ALA A 258 -30.57 16.34 8.42
CA ALA A 258 -29.32 17.08 8.58
C ALA A 258 -28.46 17.02 7.29
N PRO A 259 -27.79 18.12 6.91
CA PRO A 259 -26.89 18.11 5.76
C PRO A 259 -25.68 17.20 5.98
N ASP A 260 -25.11 16.70 4.89
CA ASP A 260 -23.69 16.38 4.84
C ASP A 260 -22.91 17.70 4.92
N ALA A 261 -22.31 17.99 6.07
CA ALA A 261 -21.63 19.27 6.29
C ALA A 261 -20.49 19.55 5.29
N PRO A 262 -19.61 18.59 4.93
CA PRO A 262 -18.59 18.80 3.91
C PRO A 262 -19.13 19.15 2.51
N ALA A 263 -20.27 18.59 2.10
CA ALA A 263 -20.93 18.93 0.84
C ALA A 263 -21.64 20.30 0.89
N ALA A 264 -22.40 20.56 1.96
CA ALA A 264 -23.06 21.85 2.18
C ALA A 264 -22.04 23.01 2.22
N ALA A 265 -20.91 22.81 2.90
CA ALA A 265 -19.81 23.77 2.96
C ALA A 265 -19.20 24.04 1.57
N ARG A 266 -18.95 23.00 0.76
CA ARG A 266 -18.41 23.17 -0.60
C ARG A 266 -19.37 23.97 -1.49
N LEU A 267 -20.67 23.69 -1.44
CA LEU A 267 -21.68 24.46 -2.18
C LEU A 267 -21.78 25.92 -1.70
N ALA A 268 -21.74 26.15 -0.39
CA ALA A 268 -21.74 27.51 0.19
C ALA A 268 -20.48 28.31 -0.23
N LEU A 269 -19.32 27.65 -0.29
CA LEU A 269 -18.08 28.24 -0.80
C LEU A 269 -18.16 28.53 -2.30
N VAL A 270 -18.76 27.65 -3.12
CA VAL A 270 -19.00 27.95 -4.56
C VAL A 270 -19.89 29.18 -4.71
N ALA A 271 -20.96 29.31 -3.91
CA ALA A 271 -21.80 30.50 -3.91
C ALA A 271 -20.98 31.76 -3.53
N ALA A 272 -20.23 31.73 -2.43
CA ALA A 272 -19.44 32.86 -1.95
C ALA A 272 -18.26 33.22 -2.87
N VAL A 273 -17.66 32.25 -3.56
CA VAL A 273 -16.63 32.47 -4.59
C VAL A 273 -17.21 33.17 -5.81
N THR A 274 -18.43 32.81 -6.21
CA THR A 274 -19.08 33.29 -7.44
C THR A 274 -20.03 34.48 -7.23
N GLU A 275 -19.92 35.15 -6.08
CA GLU A 275 -20.69 36.35 -5.69
C GLU A 275 -22.22 36.08 -5.58
N GLY A 276 -22.60 34.82 -5.39
CA GLY A 276 -23.96 34.37 -5.08
C GLY A 276 -24.23 34.34 -3.57
N ASP A 277 -25.48 34.04 -3.19
CA ASP A 277 -25.93 33.98 -1.80
C ASP A 277 -25.95 32.53 -1.27
N PRO A 278 -25.08 32.16 -0.31
CA PRO A 278 -25.09 30.83 0.31
C PRO A 278 -26.36 30.50 1.10
N HIS A 279 -27.14 31.50 1.55
CA HIS A 279 -28.44 31.29 2.21
C HIS A 279 -29.57 30.94 1.24
N ALA A 280 -29.33 30.99 -0.08
CA ALA A 280 -30.31 30.71 -1.11
C ALA A 280 -29.81 29.75 -2.21
N PHE A 281 -28.61 29.17 -2.06
CA PHE A 281 -27.98 28.38 -3.11
C PHE A 281 -28.76 27.09 -3.38
N GLY A 282 -29.21 26.91 -4.64
CA GLY A 282 -30.10 25.80 -5.00
C GLY A 282 -31.44 25.77 -4.23
N GLY A 283 -31.86 26.91 -3.68
CA GLY A 283 -33.04 27.00 -2.81
C GLY A 283 -32.83 26.51 -1.37
N ARG A 284 -31.57 26.36 -0.92
CA ARG A 284 -31.20 25.93 0.44
C ARG A 284 -30.48 27.03 1.21
N ASP A 285 -30.77 27.11 2.50
CA ASP A 285 -29.99 27.91 3.45
C ASP A 285 -28.81 27.09 3.98
N LEU A 286 -27.72 27.04 3.21
CA LEU A 286 -26.59 26.16 3.52
C LEU A 286 -25.85 26.57 4.79
N LEU A 287 -25.77 27.87 5.07
CA LEU A 287 -25.09 28.39 6.27
C LEU A 287 -25.95 28.17 7.52
N GLY A 288 -27.26 28.47 7.45
CA GLY A 288 -28.19 28.23 8.54
C GLY A 288 -28.34 26.74 8.87
N ASP A 289 -28.38 25.86 7.86
CA ASP A 289 -28.40 24.41 8.08
C ASP A 289 -27.05 23.89 8.62
N LEU A 290 -25.90 24.49 8.29
CA LEU A 290 -24.61 24.19 8.94
C LEU A 290 -24.60 24.62 10.42
N GLU A 291 -24.93 25.87 10.74
CA GLU A 291 -24.97 26.37 12.13
C GLU A 291 -25.89 25.54 13.03
N LYS A 292 -27.08 25.20 12.52
CA LYS A 292 -28.11 24.42 13.21
C LYS A 292 -27.69 22.98 13.51
N ASN A 293 -26.72 22.43 12.77
CA ASN A 293 -26.27 21.04 12.89
C ASN A 293 -24.86 20.90 13.53
N VAL A 294 -24.43 21.90 14.30
CA VAL A 294 -23.23 21.78 15.15
C VAL A 294 -23.54 20.92 16.38
N CYS A 295 -22.72 19.91 16.62
CA CYS A 295 -22.86 18.93 17.68
C CYS A 295 -22.64 19.57 19.06
N ALA A 296 -23.68 19.58 19.90
CA ALA A 296 -23.60 20.06 21.29
C ALA A 296 -22.78 19.15 22.22
N SER A 297 -22.55 17.89 21.81
CA SER A 297 -21.80 16.86 22.54
C SER A 297 -21.42 15.71 21.61
N GLY A 298 -20.36 14.96 21.96
CA GLY A 298 -20.00 13.68 21.37
C GLY A 298 -19.35 12.74 22.40
N PRO A 299 -19.14 11.45 22.08
CA PRO A 299 -19.43 10.81 20.80
C PRO A 299 -20.92 10.46 20.62
N ALA A 300 -21.43 10.62 19.39
CA ALA A 300 -22.80 10.32 18.96
C ALA A 300 -22.84 10.07 17.43
N PRO A 301 -23.95 9.54 16.85
CA PRO A 301 -24.04 9.32 15.41
C PRO A 301 -23.85 10.60 14.57
N GLY A 302 -22.68 10.70 13.92
CA GLY A 302 -22.24 11.86 13.13
C GLY A 302 -21.48 12.94 13.91
N CYS A 303 -21.08 12.69 15.17
CA CYS A 303 -20.34 13.61 16.03
C CYS A 303 -19.30 12.83 16.86
N THR A 304 -18.01 13.15 16.80
CA THR A 304 -16.99 12.59 17.72
C THR A 304 -16.79 13.46 18.96
N ALA A 305 -17.04 14.78 18.87
CA ALA A 305 -16.93 15.73 19.97
C ALA A 305 -18.02 16.83 19.94
N LYS A 306 -17.95 17.73 20.93
CA LYS A 306 -18.66 19.01 20.91
C LYS A 306 -17.98 19.97 19.92
N GLY A 307 -18.76 20.66 19.11
CA GLY A 307 -18.26 21.62 18.10
C GLY A 307 -18.07 21.02 16.70
N ASP A 308 -18.19 19.70 16.53
CA ASP A 308 -18.21 19.10 15.20
C ASP A 308 -19.42 19.60 14.40
N PHE A 309 -19.28 19.77 13.09
CA PHE A 309 -20.45 19.80 12.21
C PHE A 309 -20.90 18.36 11.95
N ARG A 310 -22.19 18.09 12.12
CA ARG A 310 -22.71 16.72 11.98
C ARG A 310 -22.40 16.16 10.59
N GLY A 311 -21.79 14.98 10.55
CA GLY A 311 -21.38 14.32 9.30
C GLY A 311 -20.00 14.71 8.78
N ALA A 312 -19.32 15.71 9.36
CA ALA A 312 -17.89 15.90 9.11
C ALA A 312 -17.09 14.72 9.70
N ALA A 313 -16.70 13.77 8.86
CA ALA A 313 -15.87 12.63 9.28
C ALA A 313 -14.36 12.95 9.29
N TYR A 314 -13.98 14.05 8.65
CA TYR A 314 -12.59 14.45 8.40
C TYR A 314 -12.36 15.93 8.79
N GLY A 315 -11.11 16.24 9.14
CA GLY A 315 -10.66 17.57 9.56
C GLY A 315 -10.76 18.62 8.45
N ASP A 316 -10.60 18.23 7.18
CA ASP A 316 -10.84 19.12 6.03
C ASP A 316 -12.31 19.54 5.95
N GLY A 317 -13.24 18.60 6.12
CA GLY A 317 -14.68 18.86 6.12
C GLY A 317 -15.11 19.78 7.26
N GLN A 318 -14.55 19.57 8.46
CA GLN A 318 -14.74 20.47 9.61
C GLN A 318 -14.19 21.88 9.32
N ALA A 319 -13.03 21.99 8.68
CA ALA A 319 -12.41 23.27 8.32
C ALA A 319 -13.21 24.02 7.24
N LEU A 320 -13.66 23.31 6.20
CA LEU A 320 -14.48 23.88 5.13
C LEU A 320 -15.82 24.40 5.66
N ALA A 321 -16.43 23.73 6.63
CA ALA A 321 -17.67 24.19 7.26
C ALA A 321 -17.47 25.49 8.06
N VAL A 322 -16.39 25.61 8.85
CA VAL A 322 -16.03 26.89 9.51
C VAL A 322 -15.74 27.98 8.45
N LEU A 323 -15.01 27.63 7.38
CA LEU A 323 -14.67 28.56 6.31
C LEU A 323 -15.90 29.05 5.54
N ALA A 324 -16.89 28.18 5.30
CA ALA A 324 -18.14 28.54 4.63
C ALA A 324 -18.91 29.61 5.42
N LEU A 325 -18.97 29.47 6.75
CA LEU A 325 -19.59 30.48 7.63
C LEU A 325 -18.83 31.82 7.56
N LEU A 326 -17.49 31.80 7.72
CA LEU A 326 -16.64 33.00 7.60
C LEU A 326 -16.84 33.72 6.26
N ARG A 327 -16.76 32.96 5.15
CA ARG A 327 -16.97 33.46 3.78
C ARG A 327 -18.38 33.96 3.51
N GLY A 328 -19.37 33.48 4.26
CA GLY A 328 -20.74 33.97 4.26
C GLY A 328 -20.98 35.21 5.12
N GLY A 329 -19.98 35.69 5.87
CA GLY A 329 -20.14 36.77 6.84
C GLY A 329 -20.84 36.35 8.14
N VAL A 330 -20.97 35.04 8.39
CA VAL A 330 -21.51 34.46 9.62
C VAL A 330 -20.37 34.25 10.61
N VAL A 331 -20.56 34.67 11.86
CA VAL A 331 -19.60 34.40 12.95
C VAL A 331 -19.68 32.91 13.30
N PRO A 332 -18.63 32.10 13.10
CA PRO A 332 -18.73 30.67 13.34
C PRO A 332 -18.99 30.36 14.81
N PRO A 333 -19.75 29.29 15.12
CA PRO A 333 -19.93 28.80 16.48
C PRO A 333 -18.58 28.59 17.18
N ALA A 334 -18.38 29.24 18.32
CA ALA A 334 -17.08 29.26 19.02
C ALA A 334 -16.57 27.86 19.40
N ASP A 335 -17.48 26.92 19.65
CA ASP A 335 -17.15 25.51 19.88
C ASP A 335 -16.56 24.84 18.64
N ALA A 336 -17.00 25.20 17.42
CA ALA A 336 -16.47 24.65 16.17
C ALA A 336 -15.07 25.19 15.82
N VAL A 337 -14.80 26.46 16.13
CA VAL A 337 -13.44 27.04 16.04
C VAL A 337 -12.52 26.42 17.09
N THR A 338 -13.01 26.27 18.33
CA THR A 338 -12.29 25.55 19.40
C THR A 338 -12.03 24.10 19.00
N ARG A 339 -12.95 23.46 18.27
CA ARG A 339 -12.77 22.09 17.80
C ARG A 339 -11.62 21.97 16.80
N LEU A 340 -11.45 22.92 15.89
CA LEU A 340 -10.27 22.95 15.00
C LEU A 340 -8.95 23.02 15.77
N THR A 341 -8.87 23.77 16.88
CA THR A 341 -7.64 23.80 17.69
C THR A 341 -7.38 22.50 18.45
N GLN A 342 -8.42 21.73 18.77
CA GLN A 342 -8.29 20.39 19.37
C GLN A 342 -7.78 19.31 18.40
N LEU A 343 -7.83 19.56 17.09
CA LEU A 343 -7.28 18.67 16.06
C LEU A 343 -5.78 18.94 15.79
N VAL A 344 -5.21 20.01 16.36
CA VAL A 344 -3.79 20.34 16.24
C VAL A 344 -2.98 19.45 17.18
N CYS A 345 -2.26 18.49 16.60
CA CYS A 345 -1.43 17.50 17.29
C CYS A 345 -0.25 18.13 18.05
N GLU A 346 0.46 17.33 18.87
CA GLU A 346 1.56 17.83 19.72
C GLU A 346 2.68 18.48 18.91
N ASP A 347 2.99 17.96 17.72
CA ASP A 347 4.02 18.48 16.81
C ASP A 347 3.59 19.70 15.97
N GLY A 348 2.30 20.05 15.99
CA GLY A 348 1.71 21.12 15.20
C GLY A 348 1.06 20.68 13.89
N SER A 349 1.12 19.41 13.52
CA SER A 349 0.29 18.85 12.45
C SER A 349 -1.19 18.90 12.84
N VAL A 350 -2.07 18.71 11.87
CA VAL A 350 -3.52 18.55 12.09
C VAL A 350 -3.94 17.21 11.50
N THR A 351 -4.72 16.45 12.28
CA THR A 351 -5.20 15.14 11.86
C THR A 351 -6.27 15.22 10.77
N SER A 352 -6.15 14.37 9.74
CA SER A 352 -7.11 14.26 8.65
C SER A 352 -8.43 13.64 9.10
N ILE A 353 -8.42 12.68 10.02
CA ILE A 353 -9.63 12.02 10.55
C ILE A 353 -10.14 12.82 11.76
N LEU A 354 -11.46 12.97 11.91
CA LEU A 354 -12.02 13.77 13.00
C LEU A 354 -12.01 13.03 14.37
N ILE A 355 -10.83 12.88 14.97
CA ILE A 355 -10.59 12.10 16.21
C ILE A 355 -11.30 12.67 17.45
N GLY A 356 -11.73 11.80 18.36
CA GLY A 356 -12.29 12.17 19.66
C GLY A 356 -11.26 12.84 20.59
N PRO A 357 -11.68 13.62 21.61
CA PRO A 357 -10.75 14.31 22.50
C PRO A 357 -9.87 13.34 23.31
N GLY A 358 -8.55 13.40 23.10
CA GLY A 358 -7.57 12.53 23.75
C GLY A 358 -7.25 11.23 23.01
N GLU A 359 -7.83 11.01 21.84
CA GLU A 359 -7.41 9.94 20.91
C GLU A 359 -6.05 10.26 20.26
N HIS A 360 -5.45 9.29 19.57
CA HIS A 360 -4.15 9.48 18.93
C HIS A 360 -4.26 10.48 17.77
N CYS A 361 -3.56 11.60 17.92
CA CYS A 361 -3.40 12.60 16.87
C CYS A 361 -2.13 12.30 16.06
N ASP A 362 -2.32 11.86 14.82
CA ASP A 362 -1.33 11.91 13.76
C ASP A 362 -1.92 12.70 12.59
N GLY A 363 -1.10 13.48 11.91
CA GLY A 363 -1.55 14.53 10.99
C GLY A 363 -0.73 14.66 9.72
N ASP A 364 -1.21 15.52 8.84
CA ASP A 364 -0.66 15.66 7.49
C ASP A 364 -0.58 17.14 7.05
N PRO A 365 0.30 17.48 6.08
CA PRO A 365 0.44 18.85 5.63
C PRO A 365 -0.75 19.44 4.87
N MET A 366 -1.61 18.63 4.26
CA MET A 366 -2.79 19.09 3.52
C MET A 366 -3.83 19.65 4.49
N THR A 367 -4.24 18.83 5.46
CA THR A 367 -5.20 19.21 6.50
C THR A 367 -4.64 20.35 7.36
N THR A 368 -3.35 20.28 7.69
CA THR A 368 -2.68 21.37 8.43
C THR A 368 -2.73 22.69 7.66
N GLY A 369 -2.41 22.69 6.35
CA GLY A 369 -2.43 23.89 5.52
C GLY A 369 -3.83 24.51 5.40
N LEU A 370 -4.87 23.70 5.28
CA LEU A 370 -6.25 24.20 5.28
C LEU A 370 -6.65 24.75 6.66
N VAL A 371 -6.44 24.00 7.74
CA VAL A 371 -6.86 24.41 9.10
C VAL A 371 -6.09 25.63 9.59
N ALA A 372 -4.80 25.77 9.26
CA ALA A 372 -4.01 26.95 9.58
C ALA A 372 -4.64 28.25 9.03
N GLN A 373 -5.10 28.22 7.78
CA GLN A 373 -5.76 29.36 7.12
C GLN A 373 -7.13 29.67 7.73
N VAL A 374 -7.91 28.63 8.07
CA VAL A 374 -9.25 28.80 8.66
C VAL A 374 -9.17 29.32 10.10
N LEU A 375 -8.16 28.90 10.87
CA LEU A 375 -7.90 29.41 12.23
C LEU A 375 -7.40 30.87 12.23
N ASP A 376 -6.64 31.27 11.21
CA ASP A 376 -6.17 32.65 11.02
C ASP A 376 -7.35 33.58 10.66
N GLU A 377 -8.16 33.20 9.66
CA GLU A 377 -9.36 33.95 9.25
C GLU A 377 -10.41 34.03 10.37
N ALA A 378 -10.57 32.97 11.19
CA ALA A 378 -11.45 33.00 12.37
C ALA A 378 -10.96 33.96 13.48
N GLY A 379 -9.65 34.21 13.54
CA GLY A 379 -9.02 35.09 14.51
C GLY A 379 -8.93 34.56 15.94
N GLY A 380 -7.98 35.10 16.71
CA GLY A 380 -7.80 34.80 18.14
C GLY A 380 -7.22 33.42 18.45
N GLN A 381 -6.70 32.71 17.44
CA GLN A 381 -6.09 31.38 17.57
C GLN A 381 -4.58 31.41 17.28
N ASP A 382 -3.92 32.56 17.51
CA ASP A 382 -2.53 32.85 17.09
C ASP A 382 -1.53 31.75 17.49
N ALA A 383 -1.68 31.18 18.68
CA ALA A 383 -0.82 30.11 19.18
C ALA A 383 -0.98 28.79 18.40
N ALA A 384 -2.20 28.46 17.96
CA ALA A 384 -2.46 27.29 17.13
C ALA A 384 -1.95 27.52 15.70
N VAL A 385 -2.23 28.70 15.12
CA VAL A 385 -1.73 29.10 13.79
C VAL A 385 -0.20 29.05 13.75
N ALA A 386 0.48 29.70 14.71
CA ALA A 386 1.95 29.67 14.79
C ALA A 386 2.52 28.24 14.91
N LYS A 387 1.82 27.34 15.61
CA LYS A 387 2.20 25.93 15.74
C LYS A 387 2.06 25.17 14.41
N THR A 388 0.96 25.37 13.70
CA THR A 388 0.75 24.77 12.36
C THR A 388 1.76 25.29 11.33
N VAL A 389 2.11 26.58 11.35
CA VAL A 389 3.17 27.15 10.50
C VAL A 389 4.54 26.55 10.83
N ALA A 390 4.86 26.39 12.12
CA ALA A 390 6.11 25.76 12.55
C ALA A 390 6.21 24.30 12.08
N TYR A 391 5.11 23.54 12.15
CA TYR A 391 5.04 22.20 11.57
C TYR A 391 5.25 22.21 10.06
N LEU A 392 4.54 23.05 9.29
CA LEU A 392 4.67 23.08 7.83
C LEU A 392 6.13 23.41 7.42
N LYS A 393 6.78 24.36 8.10
CA LYS A 393 8.21 24.67 7.85
C LYS A 393 9.16 23.51 8.18
N LYS A 394 8.77 22.59 9.08
CA LYS A 394 9.51 21.36 9.39
C LYS A 394 9.20 20.22 8.40
N ALA A 395 7.95 20.13 7.93
CA ALA A 395 7.46 19.08 7.03
C ALA A 395 7.86 19.30 5.55
N GLN A 396 8.24 20.53 5.16
CA GLN A 396 8.68 20.82 3.80
C GLN A 396 9.95 20.04 3.43
N LEU A 397 9.85 19.22 2.39
CA LEU A 397 10.95 18.43 1.86
C LEU A 397 11.99 19.33 1.16
N ARG A 398 13.24 18.83 1.03
CA ARG A 398 14.31 19.54 0.32
C ARG A 398 14.00 19.83 -1.15
N SER A 399 13.03 19.10 -1.73
CA SER A 399 12.52 19.30 -3.09
C SER A 399 11.61 20.54 -3.21
N GLY A 400 11.18 21.13 -2.09
CA GLY A 400 10.13 22.16 -1.99
C GLY A 400 8.73 21.60 -1.74
N ALA A 401 8.54 20.29 -1.97
CA ALA A 401 7.26 19.60 -1.81
C ALA A 401 6.88 19.39 -0.34
N PHE A 402 5.62 19.00 -0.14
CA PHE A 402 5.11 18.48 1.12
C PHE A 402 4.68 17.02 0.94
N PRO A 403 4.96 16.14 1.92
CA PRO A 403 4.57 14.75 1.86
C PRO A 403 3.05 14.56 2.04
N PRO A 404 2.47 13.43 1.59
CA PRO A 404 1.06 13.11 1.82
C PRO A 404 0.71 12.81 3.30
N TYR A 405 1.69 12.44 4.12
CA TYR A 405 1.53 12.16 5.55
C TYR A 405 2.89 12.28 6.28
N ASN A 406 2.86 12.30 7.62
CA ASN A 406 4.05 12.36 8.46
C ASN A 406 5.05 11.22 8.15
N GLY A 407 6.29 11.59 7.80
CA GLY A 407 7.38 10.63 7.56
C GLY A 407 7.53 10.11 6.12
N ALA A 408 6.62 10.43 5.20
CA ALA A 408 6.85 10.15 3.78
C ALA A 408 7.95 11.04 3.17
N THR A 409 8.70 10.50 2.22
CA THR A 409 9.90 11.13 1.63
C THR A 409 9.69 11.68 0.21
N THR A 410 8.51 11.47 -0.37
CA THR A 410 8.09 11.95 -1.70
C THR A 410 7.01 13.01 -1.57
N GLY A 411 6.93 13.92 -2.54
CA GLY A 411 5.92 14.97 -2.58
C GLY A 411 4.52 14.49 -2.96
N SER A 412 3.50 15.14 -2.40
CA SER A 412 2.12 15.04 -2.85
C SER A 412 1.65 16.40 -3.38
N VAL A 413 0.95 16.43 -4.52
CA VAL A 413 0.51 17.67 -5.17
C VAL A 413 -0.49 18.41 -4.31
N ALA A 414 -1.54 17.72 -3.83
CA ALA A 414 -2.57 18.36 -3.02
C ALA A 414 -2.02 18.88 -1.69
N ALA A 415 -1.18 18.10 -1.00
CA ALA A 415 -0.52 18.55 0.24
C ALA A 415 0.40 19.76 -0.01
N THR A 416 1.21 19.72 -1.08
CA THR A 416 2.10 20.83 -1.46
C THR A 416 1.31 22.09 -1.81
N ALA A 417 0.17 21.94 -2.49
CA ALA A 417 -0.67 23.06 -2.90
C ALA A 417 -1.39 23.72 -1.71
N TYR A 418 -2.02 22.95 -0.82
CA TYR A 418 -2.66 23.50 0.38
C TYR A 418 -1.65 24.12 1.35
N ALA A 419 -0.47 23.51 1.51
CA ALA A 419 0.62 24.09 2.29
C ALA A 419 1.17 25.39 1.65
N ALA A 420 1.30 25.45 0.32
CA ALA A 420 1.72 26.66 -0.39
C ALA A 420 0.74 27.83 -0.19
N GLN A 421 -0.57 27.56 -0.28
CA GLN A 421 -1.62 28.54 0.00
C GLN A 421 -1.50 29.08 1.44
N ALA A 422 -1.37 28.17 2.42
CA ALA A 422 -1.24 28.53 3.83
C ALA A 422 0.01 29.38 4.11
N LEU A 423 1.17 28.92 3.66
CA LEU A 423 2.44 29.61 3.87
C LEU A 423 2.47 30.96 3.13
N ARG A 424 1.78 31.10 1.99
CA ARG A 424 1.64 32.39 1.30
C ARG A 424 0.77 33.36 2.12
N ALA A 425 -0.40 32.92 2.58
CA ALA A 425 -1.31 33.73 3.38
C ALA A 425 -0.66 34.19 4.71
N LEU A 426 0.05 33.27 5.37
CA LEU A 426 0.67 33.47 6.69
C LEU A 426 2.08 34.10 6.63
N GLY A 427 2.45 34.70 5.48
CA GLY A 427 3.67 35.52 5.32
C GLY A 427 4.98 34.75 5.11
N GLU A 428 4.96 33.42 5.06
CA GLU A 428 6.11 32.53 4.84
C GLU A 428 6.44 32.39 3.34
N ALA A 429 6.63 33.54 2.68
CA ALA A 429 6.69 33.65 1.22
C ALA A 429 7.68 32.66 0.58
N ARG A 430 8.92 32.56 1.08
CA ARG A 430 9.96 31.69 0.50
C ARG A 430 9.59 30.19 0.52
N ALA A 431 8.91 29.75 1.58
CA ALA A 431 8.47 28.36 1.70
C ALA A 431 7.35 28.07 0.69
N ALA A 432 6.41 29.00 0.52
CA ALA A 432 5.39 28.93 -0.53
C ALA A 432 5.99 28.97 -1.96
N ASP A 433 7.01 29.80 -2.22
CA ASP A 433 7.68 29.85 -3.54
C ASP A 433 8.39 28.54 -3.87
N ALA A 434 9.01 27.87 -2.88
CA ALA A 434 9.62 26.55 -3.06
C ALA A 434 8.58 25.46 -3.37
N ALA A 435 7.40 25.53 -2.74
CA ALA A 435 6.29 24.62 -3.02
C ALA A 435 5.71 24.84 -4.42
N VAL A 436 5.49 26.09 -4.85
CA VAL A 436 5.04 26.42 -6.21
C VAL A 436 6.11 26.08 -7.26
N TRP A 437 7.40 26.22 -6.93
CA TRP A 437 8.50 25.76 -7.78
C TRP A 437 8.48 24.24 -8.00
N TRP A 438 8.25 23.46 -6.94
CA TRP A 438 8.07 22.02 -7.08
C TRP A 438 6.85 21.69 -7.95
N LEU A 439 5.67 22.25 -7.63
CA LEU A 439 4.44 22.04 -8.40
C LEU A 439 4.62 22.35 -9.90
N SER A 440 5.33 23.42 -10.26
CA SER A 440 5.57 23.77 -11.67
C SER A 440 6.34 22.74 -12.48
N ARG A 441 6.95 21.73 -11.84
CA ARG A 441 7.64 20.61 -12.49
C ARG A 441 6.80 19.32 -12.52
N GLU A 442 5.76 19.23 -11.71
CA GLU A 442 4.82 18.10 -11.66
C GLU A 442 3.55 18.36 -12.49
N GLN A 443 3.41 19.55 -13.08
CA GLN A 443 2.35 19.80 -14.06
C GLN A 443 2.60 18.98 -15.34
N LEU A 444 1.59 18.23 -15.74
CA LEU A 444 1.66 17.29 -16.85
C LEU A 444 1.51 17.99 -18.20
N SER A 445 1.84 17.27 -19.28
CA SER A 445 1.81 17.80 -20.65
C SER A 445 0.40 18.08 -21.18
N ASP A 446 -0.63 17.50 -20.55
CA ASP A 446 -2.05 17.80 -20.79
C ASP A 446 -2.53 19.06 -20.01
N GLY A 447 -1.71 19.57 -19.09
CA GLY A 447 -2.00 20.72 -18.22
C GLY A 447 -2.55 20.36 -16.84
N GLY A 448 -2.93 19.09 -16.61
CA GLY A 448 -3.40 18.60 -15.31
C GLY A 448 -2.25 18.33 -14.33
N PHE A 449 -2.62 17.91 -13.12
CA PHE A 449 -1.69 17.42 -12.10
C PHE A 449 -2.17 16.08 -11.54
N GLY A 450 -1.28 15.11 -11.40
CA GLY A 450 -1.59 13.86 -10.68
C GLY A 450 -1.57 14.05 -9.15
N PHE A 451 -1.83 12.97 -8.40
CA PHE A 451 -1.89 13.04 -6.94
C PHE A 451 -0.52 13.26 -6.28
N ASP A 452 0.51 12.54 -6.74
CA ASP A 452 1.82 12.45 -6.09
C ASP A 452 2.99 12.59 -7.09
N GLU A 453 4.20 12.75 -6.55
CA GLU A 453 5.46 12.91 -7.31
C GLU A 453 5.63 11.85 -8.41
N GLY A 454 5.80 12.30 -9.66
CA GLY A 454 5.99 11.40 -10.81
C GLY A 454 4.73 10.69 -11.32
N ALA A 455 3.52 11.13 -10.94
CA ALA A 455 2.29 10.66 -11.57
C ALA A 455 2.24 10.94 -13.09
N GLU A 456 1.62 10.05 -13.88
CA GLU A 456 1.58 10.15 -15.35
C GLU A 456 0.24 10.67 -15.92
N SER A 457 -0.78 10.88 -15.08
CA SER A 457 -2.12 11.34 -15.49
C SER A 457 -2.70 12.38 -14.54
N GLY A 458 -3.48 13.32 -15.08
CA GLY A 458 -4.11 14.38 -14.32
C GLY A 458 -5.28 13.89 -13.46
N ALA A 459 -5.42 14.46 -12.27
CA ALA A 459 -6.52 14.25 -11.34
C ALA A 459 -7.08 15.61 -10.91
N LEU A 460 -8.41 15.77 -10.96
CA LEU A 460 -9.04 17.07 -10.74
C LEU A 460 -8.88 17.57 -9.30
N TYR A 461 -8.95 16.67 -8.31
CA TYR A 461 -8.74 16.97 -6.89
C TYR A 461 -7.33 17.49 -6.58
N ALA A 462 -6.32 17.10 -7.36
CA ALA A 462 -4.96 17.62 -7.22
C ALA A 462 -4.77 18.91 -8.06
N THR A 463 -5.37 18.96 -9.24
CA THR A 463 -5.31 20.11 -10.16
C THR A 463 -5.93 21.36 -9.57
N ALA A 464 -7.10 21.27 -8.91
CA ALA A 464 -7.79 22.43 -8.36
C ALA A 464 -6.96 23.21 -7.31
N PRO A 465 -6.49 22.63 -6.20
CA PRO A 465 -5.66 23.35 -5.24
C PRO A 465 -4.32 23.79 -5.83
N ALA A 466 -3.74 23.07 -6.79
CA ALA A 466 -2.54 23.48 -7.50
C ALA A 466 -2.77 24.76 -8.35
N VAL A 467 -3.93 24.90 -8.99
CA VAL A 467 -4.33 26.14 -9.68
C VAL A 467 -4.51 27.30 -8.71
N LEU A 468 -5.13 27.08 -7.54
CA LEU A 468 -5.23 28.11 -6.49
C LEU A 468 -3.84 28.57 -6.01
N ALA A 469 -2.94 27.63 -5.71
CA ALA A 469 -1.57 27.92 -5.33
C ALA A 469 -0.79 28.67 -6.44
N GLY A 470 -0.94 28.24 -7.69
CA GLY A 470 -0.29 28.85 -8.87
C GLY A 470 -0.80 30.24 -9.24
N THR A 471 -2.03 30.57 -8.84
CA THR A 471 -2.61 31.92 -8.97
C THR A 471 -2.35 32.80 -7.74
N GLY A 472 -1.76 32.25 -6.67
CA GLY A 472 -1.46 32.98 -5.44
C GLY A 472 -2.68 33.29 -4.56
N THR A 473 -3.80 32.59 -4.78
CA THR A 473 -5.03 32.71 -3.98
C THR A 473 -5.21 31.47 -3.09
N SER A 474 -6.28 31.43 -2.32
CA SER A 474 -6.71 30.27 -1.53
C SER A 474 -8.22 30.25 -1.39
N LEU A 475 -8.83 29.17 -0.88
CA LEU A 475 -10.28 29.13 -0.63
C LEU A 475 -10.76 30.27 0.31
N VAL A 476 -9.87 30.80 1.16
CA VAL A 476 -10.16 31.98 2.00
C VAL A 476 -10.33 33.25 1.17
N THR A 477 -9.55 33.43 0.09
CA THR A 477 -9.50 34.68 -0.69
C THR A 477 -10.12 34.59 -2.08
N LEU A 478 -10.40 33.38 -2.58
CA LEU A 478 -10.87 33.12 -3.94
C LEU A 478 -12.20 33.85 -4.24
N THR A 479 -12.25 34.57 -5.35
CA THR A 479 -13.46 35.25 -5.84
C THR A 479 -13.42 35.39 -7.37
N THR A 480 -14.58 35.35 -8.01
CA THR A 480 -14.72 35.68 -9.45
C THR A 480 -14.63 37.16 -9.76
N LYS A 481 -14.67 38.01 -8.73
CA LYS A 481 -14.63 39.46 -8.88
C LYS A 481 -13.28 39.90 -9.43
N ALA A 482 -13.29 40.56 -10.58
CA ALA A 482 -12.07 41.07 -11.20
C ALA A 482 -11.32 42.02 -10.24
N PRO A 483 -9.99 41.84 -10.04
CA PRO A 483 -9.17 42.82 -9.34
C PRO A 483 -9.25 44.18 -10.03
N GLU A 484 -9.21 45.26 -9.24
CA GLU A 484 -9.13 46.62 -9.78
C GLU A 484 -7.78 46.79 -10.52
N PRO A 485 -7.76 47.25 -11.78
CA PRO A 485 -6.61 47.06 -12.64
C PRO A 485 -5.41 47.95 -12.27
N THR A 486 -4.25 47.32 -12.10
CA THR A 486 -2.93 47.97 -12.15
C THR A 486 -2.31 47.79 -13.55
N ASP A 487 -1.86 48.88 -14.18
CA ASP A 487 -1.52 48.94 -15.61
C ASP A 487 -0.37 48.02 -16.09
N PRO A 488 -0.51 47.36 -17.26
CA PRO A 488 0.54 46.57 -17.90
C PRO A 488 1.08 47.17 -19.23
N PRO A 489 2.27 46.75 -19.73
CA PRO A 489 2.70 46.97 -21.12
C PRO A 489 2.67 45.69 -21.99
N THR A 490 1.80 45.71 -23.02
CA THR A 490 1.98 45.26 -24.44
C THR A 490 3.18 44.35 -24.84
N THR A 491 3.10 43.34 -25.73
CA THR A 491 2.41 43.27 -27.07
C THR A 491 2.39 41.80 -27.65
N PRO A 492 1.54 41.44 -28.66
CA PRO A 492 1.32 40.07 -29.24
C PRO A 492 2.00 39.88 -30.65
N PRO A 493 1.70 38.92 -31.60
CA PRO A 493 0.69 37.82 -31.74
C PRO A 493 1.30 36.43 -32.20
N THR A 494 0.62 35.34 -32.62
CA THR A 494 -0.31 35.10 -33.78
C THR A 494 -0.88 33.64 -33.81
N THR A 495 -1.90 33.34 -34.65
CA THR A 495 -2.75 32.11 -34.62
C THR A 495 -2.84 31.35 -36.00
N PRO A 496 -3.73 30.35 -36.27
CA PRO A 496 -3.46 28.92 -36.58
C PRO A 496 -3.62 28.51 -38.09
N PRO A 497 -3.69 27.20 -38.48
CA PRO A 497 -5.01 26.52 -38.65
C PRO A 497 -5.13 24.96 -38.57
N THR A 498 -6.25 24.50 -37.97
CA THR A 498 -7.26 23.50 -38.45
C THR A 498 -6.92 22.16 -39.14
N THR A 499 -7.44 21.03 -38.59
CA THR A 499 -8.18 19.95 -39.34
C THR A 499 -9.09 19.13 -38.38
N ALA A 500 -10.18 18.53 -38.88
CA ALA A 500 -11.24 17.81 -38.11
C ALA A 500 -11.48 16.35 -38.65
N PRO A 501 -12.27 15.47 -37.97
CA PRO A 501 -12.19 13.99 -38.05
C PRO A 501 -13.15 13.35 -39.10
N PRO A 502 -13.10 12.02 -39.36
CA PRO A 502 -13.81 10.95 -38.58
C PRO A 502 -12.97 9.62 -38.47
N THR A 503 -13.35 8.46 -37.89
CA THR A 503 -14.60 7.63 -37.89
C THR A 503 -14.61 6.55 -36.76
N THR A 504 -15.81 6.10 -36.37
CA THR A 504 -16.14 5.08 -35.32
C THR A 504 -15.78 3.60 -35.64
N PRO A 505 -15.73 2.73 -34.60
CA PRO A 505 -16.36 1.40 -34.69
C PRO A 505 -17.27 1.00 -33.49
N PRO A 506 -18.22 0.05 -33.64
CA PRO A 506 -19.22 -0.36 -32.61
C PRO A 506 -18.77 -1.52 -31.66
N PRO A 507 -19.61 -1.96 -30.69
CA PRO A 507 -19.12 -2.54 -29.41
C PRO A 507 -19.10 -4.08 -29.29
N ALA A 508 -18.26 -4.58 -28.37
CA ALA A 508 -18.41 -5.82 -27.58
C ALA A 508 -17.33 -5.84 -26.47
N GLY A 509 -17.60 -6.19 -25.19
CA GLY A 509 -18.86 -6.58 -24.55
C GLY A 509 -18.87 -6.21 -23.05
N ASP A 510 -19.88 -6.64 -22.30
CA ASP A 510 -20.26 -6.13 -20.95
C ASP A 510 -19.31 -6.46 -19.76
N GLY A 511 -17.98 -6.34 -19.93
CA GLY A 511 -16.99 -6.58 -18.88
C GLY A 511 -15.64 -5.88 -19.12
N PRO A 512 -14.67 -5.99 -18.19
CA PRO A 512 -13.39 -5.29 -18.28
C PRO A 512 -12.54 -5.73 -19.48
N ASP A 513 -11.61 -4.87 -19.92
CA ASP A 513 -10.60 -5.20 -20.92
C ASP A 513 -9.53 -6.12 -20.32
N LEU A 514 -9.78 -7.43 -20.46
CA LEU A 514 -8.88 -8.49 -20.01
C LEU A 514 -7.57 -8.59 -20.81
N LYS A 515 -7.42 -7.88 -21.94
CA LYS A 515 -6.11 -7.82 -22.64
C LYS A 515 -5.25 -6.73 -22.01
N LYS A 516 -5.83 -5.55 -21.81
CA LYS A 516 -5.19 -4.43 -21.12
C LYS A 516 -4.81 -4.80 -19.69
N ALA A 517 -5.68 -5.52 -18.98
CA ALA A 517 -5.36 -6.00 -17.64
C ALA A 517 -4.26 -7.06 -17.59
N VAL A 518 -4.19 -7.96 -18.57
CA VAL A 518 -3.07 -8.90 -18.67
C VAL A 518 -1.77 -8.16 -18.99
N ALA A 519 -1.80 -7.11 -19.83
CA ALA A 519 -0.63 -6.27 -20.08
C ALA A 519 -0.16 -5.50 -18.81
N TYR A 520 -1.07 -5.04 -17.95
CA TYR A 520 -0.72 -4.51 -16.63
C TYR A 520 -0.02 -5.57 -15.77
N LEU A 521 -0.60 -6.77 -15.66
CA LEU A 521 -0.05 -7.87 -14.87
C LEU A 521 1.33 -8.31 -15.37
N THR A 522 1.52 -8.50 -16.68
CA THR A 522 2.80 -8.98 -17.25
C THR A 522 3.81 -7.88 -17.54
N SER A 523 3.50 -6.62 -17.19
CA SER A 523 4.43 -5.51 -17.30
C SER A 523 5.72 -5.76 -16.49
N PRO A 524 6.90 -5.30 -16.97
CA PRO A 524 8.17 -5.50 -16.24
C PRO A 524 8.24 -4.85 -14.84
N ALA A 525 7.36 -3.88 -14.57
CA ALA A 525 7.22 -3.26 -13.25
C ALA A 525 6.60 -4.24 -12.23
N ASN A 526 5.58 -5.00 -12.67
CA ASN A 526 4.79 -5.89 -11.82
C ASN A 526 5.34 -7.33 -11.81
N LEU A 527 5.56 -7.93 -12.99
CA LEU A 527 6.02 -9.31 -13.13
C LEU A 527 7.54 -9.38 -13.33
N ARG A 528 8.27 -9.40 -12.22
CA ARG A 528 9.74 -9.42 -12.23
C ARG A 528 10.26 -10.86 -12.33
N GLN A 529 10.63 -11.29 -13.53
CA GLN A 529 11.23 -12.62 -13.79
C GLN A 529 10.39 -13.78 -13.19
N GLY A 530 9.09 -13.81 -13.47
CA GLY A 530 8.18 -14.87 -12.99
C GLY A 530 7.69 -14.73 -11.55
N ARG A 531 7.99 -13.61 -10.88
CA ARG A 531 7.59 -13.34 -9.48
C ARG A 531 6.83 -12.02 -9.36
N TYR A 532 5.82 -12.03 -8.51
CA TYR A 532 5.18 -10.82 -8.00
C TYR A 532 5.61 -10.55 -6.56
N TYR A 533 5.45 -9.31 -6.14
CA TYR A 533 5.90 -8.78 -4.85
C TYR A 533 4.78 -7.90 -4.29
N ALA A 534 4.59 -7.93 -2.97
CA ALA A 534 3.58 -7.08 -2.33
C ALA A 534 3.96 -5.59 -2.43
N ALA A 535 2.97 -4.72 -2.63
CA ALA A 535 3.16 -3.28 -2.56
C ALA A 535 3.70 -2.89 -1.17
N GLY A 536 4.70 -1.99 -1.11
CA GLY A 536 5.40 -1.62 0.12
C GLY A 536 6.32 -2.69 0.72
N GLY A 537 6.36 -3.91 0.17
CA GLY A 537 7.18 -5.01 0.67
C GLY A 537 8.62 -5.06 0.11
N SER A 538 9.44 -5.92 0.70
CA SER A 538 10.81 -6.18 0.25
C SER A 538 10.89 -6.54 -1.24
N THR A 539 11.83 -5.92 -1.97
CA THR A 539 12.07 -6.20 -3.39
C THR A 539 12.84 -7.51 -3.64
N THR A 540 13.35 -8.15 -2.59
CA THR A 540 13.99 -9.48 -2.66
C THR A 540 13.02 -10.62 -2.33
N ARG A 541 12.05 -10.37 -1.44
CA ARG A 541 11.10 -11.36 -0.92
C ARG A 541 9.86 -11.50 -1.82
N ALA A 542 9.78 -12.58 -2.60
CA ALA A 542 8.62 -12.81 -3.47
C ALA A 542 7.36 -13.19 -2.67
N ASP A 543 6.19 -12.73 -3.10
CA ASP A 543 4.91 -13.23 -2.59
C ASP A 543 4.49 -14.42 -3.47
N PHE A 544 4.75 -15.64 -3.00
CA PHE A 544 4.37 -16.88 -3.69
C PHE A 544 2.85 -17.04 -3.83
N GLY A 545 2.07 -16.55 -2.86
CA GLY A 545 0.62 -16.63 -2.88
C GLY A 545 0.02 -15.75 -3.97
N LEU A 546 0.47 -14.48 -4.05
CA LEU A 546 0.14 -13.54 -5.12
C LEU A 546 0.68 -14.00 -6.48
N THR A 547 1.86 -14.64 -6.49
CA THR A 547 2.45 -15.18 -7.71
C THR A 547 1.60 -16.29 -8.32
N ILE A 548 1.00 -17.13 -7.49
CA ILE A 548 0.02 -18.13 -7.94
C ILE A 548 -1.32 -17.49 -8.37
N ASP A 549 -1.78 -16.41 -7.72
CA ASP A 549 -2.99 -15.67 -8.17
C ASP A 549 -2.81 -15.07 -9.57
N GLY A 550 -1.65 -14.45 -9.83
CA GLY A 550 -1.30 -13.98 -11.16
C GLY A 550 -1.25 -15.10 -12.20
N ALA A 551 -0.76 -16.29 -11.83
CA ALA A 551 -0.78 -17.45 -12.73
C ALA A 551 -2.22 -17.94 -13.03
N PHE A 552 -3.13 -17.95 -12.04
CA PHE A 552 -4.54 -18.24 -12.29
C PHE A 552 -5.19 -17.22 -13.23
N ALA A 553 -4.91 -15.92 -13.05
CA ALA A 553 -5.40 -14.86 -13.91
C ALA A 553 -4.97 -15.02 -15.39
N LEU A 554 -3.69 -15.34 -15.60
CA LEU A 554 -3.15 -15.62 -16.93
C LEU A 554 -3.71 -16.92 -17.53
N ALA A 555 -3.92 -17.96 -16.72
CA ALA A 555 -4.49 -19.23 -17.18
C ALA A 555 -5.96 -19.09 -17.61
N ALA A 556 -6.76 -18.36 -16.83
CA ALA A 556 -8.18 -18.11 -17.11
C ALA A 556 -8.37 -17.29 -18.40
N THR A 557 -7.58 -16.24 -18.60
CA THR A 557 -7.64 -15.41 -19.80
C THR A 557 -6.97 -16.06 -21.03
N GLY A 558 -5.81 -16.68 -20.84
CA GLY A 558 -4.98 -17.23 -21.93
C GLY A 558 -4.34 -16.18 -22.83
N HIS A 559 -4.31 -14.91 -22.40
CA HIS A 559 -3.81 -13.78 -23.21
C HIS A 559 -2.28 -13.65 -23.22
N ASP A 560 -1.56 -14.22 -22.25
CA ASP A 560 -0.10 -14.25 -22.20
C ASP A 560 0.39 -15.58 -21.58
N ASN A 561 0.45 -16.61 -22.43
CA ASN A 561 0.83 -17.96 -22.00
C ASN A 561 2.34 -18.11 -21.79
N ASP A 562 3.17 -17.23 -22.36
CA ASP A 562 4.63 -17.25 -22.20
C ASP A 562 5.03 -16.63 -20.84
N ALA A 563 4.36 -15.57 -20.38
CA ALA A 563 4.48 -15.07 -19.02
C ALA A 563 3.98 -16.09 -17.98
N LEU A 564 2.82 -16.74 -18.24
CA LEU A 564 2.34 -17.85 -17.42
C LEU A 564 3.36 -18.97 -17.35
N ARG A 565 3.97 -19.33 -18.49
CA ARG A 565 5.03 -20.34 -18.56
C ARG A 565 6.26 -19.95 -17.73
N THR A 566 6.66 -18.69 -17.72
CA THR A 566 7.75 -18.19 -16.86
C THR A 566 7.42 -18.32 -15.36
N VAL A 567 6.20 -17.95 -14.95
CA VAL A 567 5.76 -18.07 -13.54
C VAL A 567 5.75 -19.54 -13.11
N VAL A 568 5.14 -20.41 -13.91
CA VAL A 568 5.05 -21.85 -13.62
C VAL A 568 6.43 -22.49 -13.58
N ASP A 569 7.30 -22.25 -14.58
CA ASP A 569 8.65 -22.82 -14.58
C ASP A 569 9.51 -22.30 -13.42
N PHE A 570 9.27 -21.09 -12.92
CA PHE A 570 9.92 -20.60 -11.69
C PHE A 570 9.50 -21.42 -10.47
N LEU A 571 8.21 -21.65 -10.26
CA LEU A 571 7.70 -22.43 -9.12
C LEU A 571 8.10 -23.92 -9.22
N ASP A 572 7.87 -24.51 -10.39
CA ASP A 572 7.99 -25.95 -10.65
C ASP A 572 9.44 -26.45 -10.70
N LYS A 573 10.41 -25.60 -11.07
CA LYS A 573 11.83 -25.96 -11.09
C LYS A 573 12.56 -25.66 -9.79
N GLY A 574 11.83 -25.42 -8.69
CA GLY A 574 12.42 -25.07 -7.39
C GLY A 574 13.13 -23.71 -7.42
N GLY A 575 12.61 -22.77 -8.21
CA GLY A 575 13.13 -21.42 -8.33
C GLY A 575 13.16 -20.68 -7.00
N LYS A 576 14.17 -19.82 -6.86
CA LYS A 576 14.45 -19.09 -5.63
C LYS A 576 14.20 -17.60 -5.78
N ASP A 577 13.60 -17.00 -4.76
CA ASP A 577 13.54 -15.55 -4.64
C ASP A 577 14.89 -14.96 -4.17
N GLY A 578 14.93 -13.64 -3.94
CA GLY A 578 16.15 -12.94 -3.51
C GLY A 578 16.60 -13.30 -2.08
N GLU A 579 15.77 -14.00 -1.30
CA GLU A 579 16.08 -14.53 0.03
C GLU A 579 16.40 -16.03 0.00
N ALA A 580 16.62 -16.59 -1.20
CA ALA A 580 16.88 -18.00 -1.47
C ALA A 580 15.72 -18.97 -1.11
N ARG A 581 14.52 -18.45 -0.86
CA ARG A 581 13.30 -19.20 -0.54
C ARG A 581 12.64 -19.73 -1.81
N THR A 582 11.95 -20.85 -1.68
CA THR A 582 11.18 -21.55 -2.73
C THR A 582 9.69 -21.56 -2.40
N VAL A 583 8.86 -22.06 -3.32
CA VAL A 583 7.43 -22.30 -3.04
C VAL A 583 7.21 -23.22 -1.83
N HIS A 584 8.17 -24.12 -1.53
CA HIS A 584 8.05 -25.06 -0.41
C HIS A 584 8.36 -24.46 0.96
N ASP A 585 9.06 -23.34 1.02
CA ASP A 585 9.22 -22.53 2.23
C ASP A 585 7.93 -21.75 2.56
N TRP A 586 6.98 -21.68 1.61
CA TRP A 586 5.65 -21.10 1.80
C TRP A 586 4.54 -22.17 2.01
N THR A 587 4.69 -23.36 1.42
CA THR A 587 3.76 -24.48 1.66
C THR A 587 4.12 -25.35 2.88
N ASN A 588 5.38 -25.31 3.35
CA ASN A 588 5.92 -26.18 4.40
C ASN A 588 5.72 -27.69 4.17
N VAL A 589 5.54 -28.12 2.92
CA VAL A 589 5.22 -29.51 2.55
C VAL A 589 6.29 -30.50 3.01
N GLY A 590 5.84 -31.60 3.63
CA GLY A 590 6.73 -32.62 4.22
C GLY A 590 7.36 -32.22 5.55
N SER A 591 6.84 -31.18 6.22
CA SER A 591 7.18 -30.81 7.60
C SER A 591 5.99 -31.01 8.55
N ALA A 592 6.23 -30.92 9.86
CA ALA A 592 5.17 -30.93 10.88
C ALA A 592 4.28 -29.66 10.86
N HIS A 593 4.60 -28.65 10.04
CA HIS A 593 3.86 -27.39 9.91
C HIS A 593 3.34 -27.19 8.48
N ALA A 594 3.04 -28.29 7.77
CA ALA A 594 2.57 -28.27 6.39
C ALA A 594 1.26 -27.46 6.27
N MET A 595 1.27 -26.43 5.42
CA MET A 595 0.20 -25.43 5.31
C MET A 595 -0.85 -25.89 4.29
N GLY A 596 -1.95 -26.48 4.76
CA GLY A 596 -2.98 -27.09 3.93
C GLY A 596 -3.51 -26.17 2.82
N GLY A 597 -3.84 -24.93 3.14
CA GLY A 597 -4.32 -23.95 2.17
C GLY A 597 -3.28 -23.60 1.09
N SER A 598 -2.03 -23.39 1.48
CA SER A 598 -0.93 -23.07 0.56
C SER A 598 -0.57 -24.25 -0.36
N MET A 599 -0.52 -25.47 0.19
CA MET A 599 -0.34 -26.70 -0.59
C MET A 599 -1.48 -26.89 -1.59
N GLY A 600 -2.73 -26.70 -1.16
CA GLY A 600 -3.91 -26.71 -2.02
C GLY A 600 -3.77 -25.73 -3.19
N LYS A 601 -3.43 -24.46 -2.90
CA LYS A 601 -3.26 -23.43 -3.92
C LYS A 601 -2.21 -23.80 -4.99
N ALA A 602 -1.04 -24.27 -4.56
CA ALA A 602 0.04 -24.66 -5.46
C ALA A 602 -0.31 -25.92 -6.28
N ALA A 603 -0.99 -26.90 -5.67
CA ALA A 603 -1.45 -28.10 -6.35
C ALA A 603 -2.55 -27.81 -7.40
N VAL A 604 -3.50 -26.92 -7.09
CA VAL A 604 -4.51 -26.46 -8.07
C VAL A 604 -3.82 -25.74 -9.23
N LEU A 605 -2.82 -24.88 -8.99
CA LEU A 605 -2.06 -24.27 -10.09
C LEU A 605 -1.39 -25.31 -10.98
N ALA A 606 -0.65 -26.27 -10.40
CA ALA A 606 -0.01 -27.34 -11.17
C ALA A 606 -1.02 -28.04 -12.10
N GLN A 607 -2.18 -28.43 -11.56
CA GLN A 607 -3.26 -29.07 -12.33
C GLN A 607 -3.88 -28.14 -13.38
N VAL A 608 -4.01 -26.84 -13.10
CA VAL A 608 -4.54 -25.85 -14.06
C VAL A 608 -3.64 -25.80 -15.29
N VAL A 609 -2.32 -25.91 -15.14
CA VAL A 609 -1.36 -25.86 -16.24
C VAL A 609 -0.79 -27.23 -16.67
N GLU A 610 -1.55 -28.31 -16.41
CA GLU A 610 -1.23 -29.68 -16.83
C GLU A 610 0.13 -30.21 -16.33
N ARG A 611 0.62 -29.68 -15.20
CA ARG A 611 1.75 -30.24 -14.44
C ARG A 611 1.27 -31.21 -13.37
N ASP A 612 2.12 -32.15 -12.99
CA ASP A 612 1.78 -33.13 -11.96
C ASP A 612 1.90 -32.48 -10.57
N PRO A 613 0.81 -32.33 -9.80
CA PRO A 613 0.88 -31.83 -8.42
C PRO A 613 1.59 -32.81 -7.46
N ARG A 614 1.90 -34.05 -7.91
CA ARG A 614 2.70 -35.03 -7.16
C ARG A 614 4.21 -34.86 -7.36
N ASP A 615 4.65 -34.04 -8.31
CA ASP A 615 6.05 -33.64 -8.50
C ASP A 615 6.15 -32.16 -8.92
N PHE A 616 5.58 -31.27 -8.09
CA PHE A 616 5.63 -29.82 -8.35
C PHE A 616 6.73 -29.19 -7.50
N GLY A 617 7.78 -28.65 -8.12
CA GLY A 617 8.95 -28.17 -7.39
C GLY A 617 9.73 -29.29 -6.68
N GLY A 618 9.60 -30.56 -7.10
CA GLY A 618 10.24 -31.70 -6.45
C GLY A 618 9.54 -32.21 -5.18
N LYS A 619 8.23 -31.96 -5.03
CA LYS A 619 7.42 -32.40 -3.88
C LYS A 619 6.04 -32.89 -4.30
N ASP A 620 5.54 -33.89 -3.59
CA ASP A 620 4.15 -34.35 -3.69
C ASP A 620 3.24 -33.52 -2.79
N LEU A 621 2.54 -32.56 -3.40
CA LEU A 621 1.59 -31.69 -2.69
C LEU A 621 0.27 -32.43 -2.37
N ILE A 622 -0.07 -33.49 -3.10
CA ILE A 622 -1.29 -34.27 -2.91
C ILE A 622 -1.15 -35.21 -1.72
N ALA A 623 0.00 -35.89 -1.60
CA ALA A 623 0.36 -36.64 -0.40
C ALA A 623 0.50 -35.70 0.82
N GLY A 624 1.14 -34.53 0.64
CA GLY A 624 1.23 -33.51 1.69
C GLY A 624 -0.14 -33.04 2.22
N LEU A 625 -1.14 -32.86 1.33
CA LEU A 625 -2.52 -32.57 1.72
C LEU A 625 -3.18 -33.73 2.47
N ALA A 626 -2.90 -34.98 2.09
CA ALA A 626 -3.44 -36.17 2.77
C ALA A 626 -2.86 -36.34 4.18
N ASP A 627 -1.56 -36.12 4.35
CA ASP A 627 -0.86 -36.14 5.64
C ASP A 627 -1.31 -34.98 6.55
N ALA A 628 -1.71 -33.85 5.97
CA ALA A 628 -2.22 -32.68 6.70
C ALA A 628 -3.70 -32.79 7.14
N VAL A 629 -4.42 -33.90 6.87
CA VAL A 629 -5.81 -34.05 7.31
C VAL A 629 -5.89 -34.28 8.82
N CYS A 630 -6.48 -33.33 9.54
CA CYS A 630 -6.62 -33.35 10.97
C CYS A 630 -7.52 -34.50 11.46
N THR A 631 -6.98 -35.34 12.34
CA THR A 631 -7.74 -36.46 12.94
C THR A 631 -8.65 -36.03 14.09
N ALA A 632 -8.32 -34.91 14.74
CA ALA A 632 -9.06 -34.27 15.83
C ALA A 632 -8.78 -32.76 15.85
N LYS A 633 -9.49 -32.02 16.72
CA LYS A 633 -9.18 -30.61 17.01
C LYS A 633 -7.96 -30.51 17.94
N SER A 634 -7.06 -29.57 17.69
CA SER A 634 -5.91 -29.29 18.55
C SER A 634 -6.33 -28.72 19.92
N PRO A 635 -5.65 -29.11 21.02
CA PRO A 635 -5.83 -28.46 22.32
C PRO A 635 -5.18 -27.07 22.31
N GLN A 636 -5.82 -26.07 22.91
CA GLN A 636 -5.21 -24.74 23.03
C GLN A 636 -3.91 -24.80 23.86
N PRO A 637 -2.87 -24.01 23.52
CA PRO A 637 -2.86 -22.92 22.53
C PRO A 637 -2.64 -23.35 21.07
N ASP A 638 -2.41 -24.64 20.78
CA ASP A 638 -2.23 -25.13 19.42
C ASP A 638 -3.51 -24.92 18.58
N ARG A 639 -3.35 -24.29 17.42
CA ARG A 639 -4.40 -23.97 16.44
C ARG A 639 -4.19 -24.67 15.09
N SER A 640 -3.19 -25.56 14.99
CA SER A 640 -2.89 -26.30 13.76
C SER A 640 -4.10 -27.03 13.20
N CYS A 641 -4.90 -27.70 14.05
CA CYS A 641 -6.12 -28.39 13.65
C CYS A 641 -7.39 -27.76 14.23
N ALA A 642 -8.20 -27.12 13.38
CA ALA A 642 -9.49 -26.52 13.74
C ALA A 642 -10.56 -27.56 14.13
N GLY A 643 -10.50 -28.76 13.54
CA GLY A 643 -11.44 -29.86 13.78
C GLY A 643 -11.05 -31.12 13.00
N LYS A 644 -11.71 -32.25 13.31
CA LYS A 644 -11.54 -33.48 12.53
C LYS A 644 -11.98 -33.24 11.08
N GLY A 645 -11.12 -33.57 10.12
CA GLY A 645 -11.32 -33.39 8.69
C GLY A 645 -10.78 -32.08 8.13
N ALA A 646 -10.55 -31.04 8.94
CA ALA A 646 -9.87 -29.83 8.47
C ALA A 646 -8.45 -30.17 7.95
N TYR A 647 -7.92 -29.40 6.99
CA TYR A 647 -6.47 -29.45 6.74
C TYR A 647 -5.73 -28.64 7.81
N ALA A 648 -4.56 -29.11 8.21
CA ALA A 648 -3.69 -28.42 9.15
C ALA A 648 -3.32 -27.01 8.62
N TYR A 649 -3.42 -26.01 9.50
CA TYR A 649 -3.16 -24.59 9.22
C TYR A 649 -3.95 -23.98 8.04
N ALA A 650 -5.04 -24.62 7.59
CA ALA A 650 -6.01 -24.00 6.69
C ALA A 650 -6.94 -23.08 7.50
N MET A 651 -6.47 -21.86 7.79
CA MET A 651 -7.15 -20.90 8.69
C MET A 651 -8.37 -20.19 8.09
N SER A 652 -8.79 -20.55 6.86
CA SER A 652 -9.96 -19.98 6.20
C SER A 652 -10.70 -21.03 5.35
N VAL A 653 -11.99 -20.79 5.10
CA VAL A 653 -12.79 -21.64 4.19
C VAL A 653 -12.24 -21.58 2.77
N PHE A 654 -11.68 -20.45 2.34
CA PHE A 654 -10.95 -20.32 1.08
C PHE A 654 -9.80 -21.33 0.99
N GLY A 655 -8.96 -21.41 2.03
CA GLY A 655 -7.83 -22.35 2.10
C GLY A 655 -8.29 -23.81 2.17
N GLN A 656 -9.33 -24.11 2.96
CA GLN A 656 -9.93 -25.44 3.04
C GLN A 656 -10.47 -25.90 1.68
N SER A 657 -11.15 -25.01 0.95
CA SER A 657 -11.73 -25.28 -0.37
C SER A 657 -10.66 -25.60 -1.42
N LEU A 658 -9.54 -24.87 -1.43
CA LEU A 658 -8.43 -25.15 -2.35
C LEU A 658 -7.81 -26.54 -2.13
N GLY A 659 -7.67 -26.99 -0.87
CA GLY A 659 -7.19 -28.34 -0.57
C GLY A 659 -8.15 -29.42 -1.09
N VAL A 660 -9.46 -29.24 -0.91
CA VAL A 660 -10.50 -30.14 -1.43
C VAL A 660 -10.45 -30.18 -2.96
N ILE A 661 -10.42 -29.01 -3.62
CA ILE A 661 -10.33 -28.90 -5.09
C ILE A 661 -9.09 -29.64 -5.61
N ALA A 662 -7.92 -29.43 -4.99
CA ALA A 662 -6.68 -30.12 -5.37
C ALA A 662 -6.80 -31.64 -5.29
N GLN A 663 -7.31 -32.19 -4.18
CA GLN A 663 -7.44 -33.64 -4.01
C GLN A 663 -8.50 -34.25 -4.94
N ILE A 664 -9.65 -33.62 -5.11
CA ILE A 664 -10.70 -34.11 -6.03
C ILE A 664 -10.20 -34.08 -7.49
N ARG A 665 -9.57 -32.98 -7.95
CA ARG A 665 -8.95 -32.89 -9.29
C ARG A 665 -7.82 -33.92 -9.48
N ALA A 666 -7.11 -34.30 -8.42
CA ALA A 666 -6.07 -35.33 -8.46
C ALA A 666 -6.62 -36.78 -8.49
N GLY A 667 -7.94 -36.96 -8.36
CA GLY A 667 -8.60 -38.27 -8.27
C GLY A 667 -8.66 -38.86 -6.86
N GLU A 668 -8.15 -38.16 -5.84
CA GLU A 668 -8.02 -38.64 -4.45
C GLU A 668 -9.31 -38.49 -3.64
N THR A 669 -10.44 -38.89 -4.22
CA THR A 669 -11.79 -38.76 -3.63
C THR A 669 -11.90 -39.34 -2.22
N LYS A 670 -11.17 -40.44 -1.94
CA LYS A 670 -11.12 -41.08 -0.62
C LYS A 670 -10.31 -40.27 0.41
N ALA A 671 -9.21 -39.62 0.01
CA ALA A 671 -8.45 -38.76 0.91
C ALA A 671 -9.23 -37.46 1.20
N ALA A 672 -9.94 -36.96 0.20
CA ALA A 672 -10.80 -35.78 0.30
C ALA A 672 -12.08 -35.99 1.11
N GLU A 673 -12.50 -37.23 1.42
CA GLU A 673 -13.80 -37.51 2.08
C GLU A 673 -13.98 -36.75 3.42
N ALA A 674 -12.95 -36.76 4.28
CA ALA A 674 -13.01 -36.05 5.56
C ALA A 674 -12.87 -34.51 5.43
N PRO A 675 -11.96 -33.97 4.60
CA PRO A 675 -11.93 -32.54 4.24
C PRO A 675 -13.19 -31.99 3.58
N LEU A 676 -13.80 -32.76 2.69
CA LEU A 676 -15.07 -32.44 2.04
C LEU A 676 -16.22 -32.45 3.06
N GLY A 677 -16.28 -33.47 3.93
CA GLY A 677 -17.26 -33.54 5.02
C GLY A 677 -17.11 -32.39 6.03
N TYR A 678 -15.88 -31.98 6.35
CA TYR A 678 -15.62 -30.81 7.18
C TYR A 678 -16.07 -29.53 6.50
N LEU A 679 -15.69 -29.31 5.24
CA LEU A 679 -16.09 -28.13 4.46
C LEU A 679 -17.62 -28.02 4.31
N ALA A 680 -18.30 -29.11 3.94
CA ALA A 680 -19.76 -29.14 3.83
C ALA A 680 -20.44 -28.89 5.19
N GLY A 681 -19.84 -29.36 6.29
CA GLY A 681 -20.32 -29.13 7.66
C GLY A 681 -20.19 -27.69 8.16
N LEU A 682 -19.47 -26.81 7.45
CA LEU A 682 -19.38 -25.37 7.75
C LEU A 682 -20.52 -24.56 7.12
N GLN A 683 -21.36 -25.14 6.25
CA GLN A 683 -22.48 -24.39 5.64
C GLN A 683 -23.49 -23.96 6.70
N HIS A 684 -23.81 -22.68 6.72
CA HIS A 684 -24.91 -22.14 7.52
C HIS A 684 -26.25 -22.67 6.98
N THR A 685 -26.99 -23.41 7.81
CA THR A 685 -28.19 -24.15 7.37
C THR A 685 -29.41 -23.27 7.08
N ASP A 686 -29.42 -22.05 7.60
CA ASP A 686 -30.47 -21.04 7.46
C ASP A 686 -30.30 -20.17 6.21
N THR A 687 -29.06 -19.80 5.89
CA THR A 687 -28.68 -18.84 4.84
C THR A 687 -28.06 -19.49 3.62
N GLY A 688 -27.38 -20.63 3.77
CA GLY A 688 -26.61 -21.29 2.71
C GLY A 688 -25.19 -20.78 2.53
N ALA A 689 -24.76 -19.81 3.34
CA ALA A 689 -23.43 -19.20 3.26
C ALA A 689 -22.35 -20.00 4.02
N TRP A 690 -21.09 -19.58 3.85
CA TRP A 690 -19.95 -20.04 4.65
C TRP A 690 -19.28 -18.88 5.40
N PRO A 691 -18.70 -19.14 6.58
CA PRO A 691 -17.84 -18.20 7.30
C PRO A 691 -16.47 -18.04 6.63
N SER A 692 -15.79 -16.93 6.92
CA SER A 692 -14.47 -16.64 6.36
C SER A 692 -13.37 -17.49 6.99
N LEU A 693 -13.35 -17.56 8.32
CA LEU A 693 -12.28 -18.16 9.10
C LEU A 693 -12.56 -19.62 9.49
N VAL A 694 -11.47 -20.34 9.75
CA VAL A 694 -11.45 -21.71 10.28
C VAL A 694 -10.48 -21.73 11.48
N PRO A 695 -10.94 -22.01 12.72
CA PRO A 695 -12.31 -22.33 13.13
C PRO A 695 -13.33 -21.21 12.85
N PRO A 696 -14.61 -21.55 12.62
CA PRO A 696 -15.64 -20.59 12.21
C PRO A 696 -15.97 -19.59 13.31
N THR A 697 -16.12 -18.32 12.92
CA THR A 697 -16.46 -17.20 13.80
C THR A 697 -17.95 -16.80 13.79
N GLY A 698 -18.77 -17.47 12.97
CA GLY A 698 -20.23 -17.24 12.85
C GLY A 698 -20.60 -16.10 11.89
N ASP A 699 -19.60 -15.53 11.23
CA ASP A 699 -19.69 -14.62 10.09
C ASP A 699 -20.11 -15.34 8.79
N ALA A 700 -20.36 -14.58 7.73
CA ALA A 700 -20.63 -15.11 6.39
C ALA A 700 -20.11 -14.15 5.33
N ASP A 701 -19.41 -14.66 4.31
CA ASP A 701 -18.81 -13.83 3.26
C ASP A 701 -18.94 -14.44 1.84
N VAL A 702 -18.83 -13.57 0.83
CA VAL A 702 -19.00 -13.91 -0.60
C VAL A 702 -17.87 -14.78 -1.13
N ASP A 703 -16.62 -14.47 -0.74
CA ASP A 703 -15.41 -15.11 -1.24
C ASP A 703 -15.37 -16.59 -0.83
N SER A 704 -15.58 -16.86 0.46
CA SER A 704 -15.62 -18.20 1.04
C SER A 704 -16.81 -19.00 0.57
N THR A 705 -17.99 -18.38 0.45
CA THR A 705 -19.19 -19.05 -0.07
C THR A 705 -19.01 -19.45 -1.53
N ALA A 706 -18.39 -18.61 -2.36
CA ALA A 706 -18.08 -18.93 -3.75
C ALA A 706 -17.04 -20.05 -3.87
N MET A 707 -15.97 -20.01 -3.06
CA MET A 707 -14.94 -21.06 -3.03
C MET A 707 -15.48 -22.41 -2.56
N ALA A 708 -16.31 -22.42 -1.51
CA ALA A 708 -16.95 -23.63 -1.02
C ALA A 708 -17.92 -24.19 -2.08
N ALA A 709 -18.72 -23.35 -2.74
CA ALA A 709 -19.59 -23.77 -3.84
C ALA A 709 -18.79 -24.43 -4.98
N MET A 710 -17.69 -23.80 -5.44
CA MET A 710 -16.82 -24.37 -6.48
C MET A 710 -16.16 -25.70 -6.07
N ALA A 711 -15.82 -25.88 -4.80
CA ALA A 711 -15.27 -27.12 -4.27
C ALA A 711 -16.30 -28.25 -4.16
N LEU A 712 -17.56 -27.91 -3.82
CA LEU A 712 -18.67 -28.85 -3.70
C LEU A 712 -19.24 -29.28 -5.06
N ASP A 713 -19.35 -28.35 -6.01
CA ASP A 713 -19.84 -28.58 -7.38
C ASP A 713 -18.93 -29.52 -8.18
N LEU A 714 -17.62 -29.46 -7.92
CA LEU A 714 -16.62 -30.35 -8.49
C LEU A 714 -16.83 -31.83 -8.11
N VAL A 715 -17.55 -32.14 -7.03
CA VAL A 715 -17.76 -33.51 -6.56
C VAL A 715 -18.77 -34.23 -7.46
N PRO A 716 -18.42 -35.38 -8.08
CA PRO A 716 -19.31 -36.03 -9.03
C PRO A 716 -20.66 -36.46 -8.43
N GLY A 717 -21.76 -35.99 -9.03
CA GLY A 717 -23.14 -36.36 -8.72
C GLY A 717 -23.84 -35.41 -7.75
N ASP A 718 -25.16 -35.58 -7.62
CA ASP A 718 -26.05 -34.54 -7.04
C ASP A 718 -25.96 -34.37 -5.52
N THR A 719 -25.06 -35.10 -4.83
CA THR A 719 -24.94 -35.15 -3.36
C THR A 719 -24.83 -33.77 -2.71
N HIS A 720 -24.12 -32.84 -3.37
CA HIS A 720 -23.94 -31.46 -2.89
C HIS A 720 -24.71 -30.40 -3.70
N ALA A 721 -25.45 -30.78 -4.73
CA ALA A 721 -26.16 -29.84 -5.62
C ALA A 721 -27.07 -28.88 -4.83
N GLY A 722 -27.84 -29.40 -3.88
CA GLY A 722 -28.70 -28.57 -3.02
C GLY A 722 -27.94 -27.65 -2.04
N ALA A 723 -26.67 -27.93 -1.74
CA ALA A 723 -25.80 -27.05 -0.96
C ALA A 723 -25.24 -25.92 -1.83
N VAL A 724 -24.81 -26.25 -3.05
CA VAL A 724 -24.38 -25.29 -4.08
C VAL A 724 -25.53 -24.34 -4.44
N ASP A 725 -26.74 -24.85 -4.71
CA ASP A 725 -27.93 -24.05 -5.03
C ASP A 725 -28.21 -22.95 -3.98
N ARG A 726 -28.10 -23.28 -2.69
CA ARG A 726 -28.25 -22.32 -1.59
C ARG A 726 -27.11 -21.31 -1.56
N ALA A 727 -25.88 -21.75 -1.78
CA ALA A 727 -24.70 -20.88 -1.85
C ALA A 727 -24.87 -19.82 -2.96
N LEU A 728 -25.27 -20.25 -4.16
CA LEU A 728 -25.46 -19.35 -5.30
C LEU A 728 -26.63 -18.39 -5.09
N ALA A 729 -27.75 -18.87 -4.52
CA ALA A 729 -28.89 -18.03 -4.19
C ALA A 729 -28.52 -16.96 -3.14
N TRP A 730 -27.72 -17.33 -2.14
CA TRP A 730 -27.22 -16.40 -1.14
C TRP A 730 -26.26 -15.37 -1.72
N ILE A 731 -25.28 -15.79 -2.54
CA ILE A 731 -24.36 -14.89 -3.24
C ILE A 731 -25.17 -13.90 -4.09
N ALA A 732 -26.11 -14.39 -4.92
CA ALA A 732 -26.95 -13.54 -5.76
C ALA A 732 -27.76 -12.49 -4.97
N ALA A 733 -28.13 -12.80 -3.72
CA ALA A 733 -28.80 -11.89 -2.81
C ALA A 733 -27.87 -10.84 -2.16
N GLN A 734 -26.54 -11.05 -2.16
CA GLN A 734 -25.56 -10.05 -1.70
C GLN A 734 -25.21 -9.01 -2.77
N GLN A 735 -25.67 -9.16 -4.02
CA GLN A 735 -25.30 -8.24 -5.09
C GLN A 735 -25.85 -6.83 -4.86
N LEU A 736 -24.96 -5.84 -4.88
CA LEU A 736 -25.26 -4.45 -4.61
C LEU A 736 -25.98 -3.76 -5.80
N PRO A 737 -26.58 -2.57 -5.59
CA PRO A 737 -27.33 -1.85 -6.62
C PRO A 737 -26.54 -1.54 -7.90
N ASP A 738 -25.22 -1.39 -7.84
CA ASP A 738 -24.34 -1.18 -9.00
C ASP A 738 -23.80 -2.47 -9.65
N GLY A 739 -23.98 -3.62 -8.99
CA GLY A 739 -23.52 -4.93 -9.47
C GLY A 739 -22.32 -5.51 -8.73
N GLY A 740 -21.65 -4.70 -7.91
CA GLY A 740 -20.59 -5.17 -7.03
C GLY A 740 -21.10 -5.97 -5.84
N PHE A 741 -20.20 -6.34 -4.93
CA PHE A 741 -20.48 -7.23 -3.80
C PHE A 741 -19.75 -6.78 -2.53
N PRO A 742 -20.36 -6.95 -1.35
CA PRO A 742 -19.71 -6.60 -0.09
C PRO A 742 -18.50 -7.52 0.18
N GLY A 743 -17.40 -6.92 0.63
CA GLY A 743 -16.20 -7.57 1.12
C GLY A 743 -15.52 -6.73 2.21
N ALA A 744 -14.36 -7.16 2.69
CA ALA A 744 -13.67 -6.54 3.82
C ALA A 744 -13.29 -5.05 3.62
N ALA A 745 -13.22 -4.59 2.37
CA ALA A 745 -12.87 -3.21 1.99
C ALA A 745 -14.06 -2.38 1.46
N GLY A 746 -15.31 -2.79 1.74
CA GLY A 746 -16.50 -2.16 1.17
C GLY A 746 -17.03 -2.93 -0.04
N ASN A 747 -17.42 -2.24 -1.11
CA ASN A 747 -17.86 -2.87 -2.36
C ASN A 747 -16.64 -3.38 -3.14
N SER A 748 -16.29 -4.65 -2.94
CA SER A 748 -14.99 -5.21 -3.27
C SER A 748 -14.90 -5.77 -4.68
N VAL A 749 -13.80 -5.45 -5.36
CA VAL A 749 -13.45 -6.02 -6.66
C VAL A 749 -13.16 -7.53 -6.58
N ASN A 750 -12.49 -7.99 -5.52
CA ASN A 750 -12.24 -9.42 -5.30
C ASN A 750 -13.56 -10.19 -5.12
N SER A 751 -14.44 -9.72 -4.24
CA SER A 751 -15.72 -10.37 -3.96
C SER A 751 -16.63 -10.38 -5.18
N ALA A 752 -16.63 -9.32 -6.00
CA ALA A 752 -17.33 -9.32 -7.28
C ALA A 752 -16.75 -10.33 -8.29
N ALA A 753 -15.43 -10.48 -8.36
CA ALA A 753 -14.75 -11.43 -9.25
C ALA A 753 -14.94 -12.90 -8.80
N LEU A 754 -15.02 -13.16 -7.50
CA LEU A 754 -15.37 -14.48 -6.95
C LEU A 754 -16.87 -14.78 -7.10
N ALA A 755 -17.74 -13.79 -6.91
CA ALA A 755 -19.18 -13.94 -7.18
C ALA A 755 -19.45 -14.27 -8.66
N VAL A 756 -18.70 -13.68 -9.61
CA VAL A 756 -18.80 -14.06 -11.05
C VAL A 756 -18.44 -15.53 -11.26
N GLN A 757 -17.38 -16.05 -10.63
CA GLN A 757 -17.00 -17.48 -10.73
C GLN A 757 -18.03 -18.40 -10.07
N GLY A 758 -18.50 -18.06 -8.86
CA GLY A 758 -19.50 -18.83 -8.13
C GLY A 758 -20.82 -18.89 -8.90
N LEU A 759 -21.39 -17.73 -9.27
CA LEU A 759 -22.66 -17.67 -9.99
C LEU A 759 -22.59 -18.32 -11.38
N SER A 760 -21.42 -18.36 -12.03
CA SER A 760 -21.22 -19.09 -13.29
C SER A 760 -21.40 -20.60 -13.20
N LEU A 761 -21.40 -21.20 -12.00
CA LEU A 761 -21.78 -22.62 -11.82
C LEU A 761 -23.22 -22.89 -12.29
N ASP A 762 -24.11 -21.89 -12.20
CA ASP A 762 -25.40 -21.87 -12.90
C ASP A 762 -25.55 -20.55 -13.68
N ALA A 763 -24.68 -20.37 -14.67
CA ALA A 763 -24.67 -19.18 -15.53
C ALA A 763 -26.00 -18.93 -16.26
N GLY A 764 -26.84 -19.96 -16.46
CA GLY A 764 -28.17 -19.82 -17.05
C GLY A 764 -29.10 -19.03 -16.13
N LYS A 765 -29.21 -19.46 -14.86
CA LYS A 765 -30.04 -18.86 -13.82
C LYS A 765 -29.56 -17.48 -13.38
N TYR A 766 -28.25 -17.27 -13.29
CA TYR A 766 -27.65 -16.03 -12.75
C TYR A 766 -27.02 -15.10 -13.80
N SER A 767 -27.34 -15.30 -15.08
CA SER A 767 -26.83 -14.51 -16.21
C SER A 767 -26.93 -12.99 -16.02
N ALA A 768 -28.04 -12.49 -15.46
CA ALA A 768 -28.24 -11.07 -15.18
C ALA A 768 -27.27 -10.54 -14.10
N GLN A 769 -27.12 -11.27 -13.00
CA GLN A 769 -26.20 -10.93 -11.91
C GLN A 769 -24.74 -10.96 -12.40
N ILE A 770 -24.35 -11.97 -13.17
CA ILE A 770 -23.01 -12.11 -13.77
C ILE A 770 -22.71 -10.93 -14.69
N ALA A 771 -23.64 -10.56 -15.59
CA ALA A 771 -23.47 -9.41 -16.47
C ALA A 771 -23.32 -8.10 -15.69
N LYS A 772 -24.12 -7.91 -14.64
CA LYS A 772 -24.05 -6.72 -13.77
C LYS A 772 -22.74 -6.65 -12.99
N ALA A 773 -22.25 -7.79 -12.50
CA ALA A 773 -20.97 -7.89 -11.80
C ALA A 773 -19.78 -7.61 -12.72
N ARG A 774 -19.83 -8.07 -13.97
CA ARG A 774 -18.80 -7.75 -14.98
C ARG A 774 -18.79 -6.27 -15.35
N LYS A 775 -19.96 -5.61 -15.41
CA LYS A 775 -20.03 -4.14 -15.57
C LYS A 775 -19.45 -3.39 -14.38
N PHE A 776 -19.70 -3.85 -13.16
CA PHE A 776 -19.03 -3.32 -11.98
C PHE A 776 -17.50 -3.49 -12.08
N LEU A 777 -17.01 -4.69 -12.40
CA LEU A 777 -15.56 -4.91 -12.57
C LEU A 777 -14.96 -4.01 -13.67
N ALA A 778 -15.67 -3.79 -14.77
CA ALA A 778 -15.27 -2.85 -15.81
C ALA A 778 -15.15 -1.41 -15.30
N SER A 779 -16.08 -0.94 -14.45
CA SER A 779 -16.00 0.40 -13.84
C SER A 779 -14.95 0.53 -12.75
N GLN A 780 -14.35 -0.57 -12.31
CA GLN A 780 -13.23 -0.58 -11.35
C GLN A 780 -11.87 -0.83 -12.03
N GLN A 781 -11.83 -0.93 -13.37
CA GLN A 781 -10.59 -1.05 -14.13
C GLN A 781 -10.03 0.34 -14.47
N ASN A 782 -8.74 0.53 -14.20
CA ASN A 782 -8.04 1.80 -14.38
C ASN A 782 -7.40 1.96 -15.77
N ALA A 783 -6.91 3.16 -16.05
CA ALA A 783 -6.32 3.53 -17.34
C ALA A 783 -5.04 2.77 -17.72
N ASP A 784 -4.32 2.18 -16.76
CA ASP A 784 -3.16 1.29 -16.99
C ASP A 784 -3.56 -0.18 -17.26
N GLY A 785 -4.82 -0.55 -16.99
CA GLY A 785 -5.35 -1.91 -17.10
C GLY A 785 -5.53 -2.64 -15.76
N GLY A 786 -4.91 -2.15 -14.68
CA GLY A 786 -5.09 -2.69 -13.32
C GLY A 786 -6.44 -2.32 -12.72
N PHE A 787 -6.69 -2.72 -11.48
CA PHE A 787 -7.99 -2.54 -10.80
C PHE A 787 -7.83 -1.94 -9.41
N ASN A 788 -8.86 -1.19 -9.00
CA ASN A 788 -9.02 -0.72 -7.62
C ASN A 788 -9.33 -1.88 -6.67
N VAL A 789 -9.06 -1.73 -5.37
CA VAL A 789 -9.37 -2.76 -4.35
C VAL A 789 -10.88 -2.87 -4.09
N ALA A 790 -11.54 -1.71 -4.00
CA ALA A 790 -12.97 -1.54 -3.77
C ALA A 790 -13.42 -0.17 -4.29
N LYS A 791 -14.71 -0.01 -4.54
CA LYS A 791 -15.27 1.24 -5.10
C LYS A 791 -15.15 2.44 -4.17
N GLU A 792 -15.31 2.22 -2.87
CA GLU A 792 -15.20 3.26 -1.82
C GLU A 792 -13.77 3.40 -1.26
N GLY A 793 -12.80 2.66 -1.82
CA GLY A 793 -11.40 2.68 -1.39
C GLY A 793 -10.53 3.70 -2.13
N GLN A 794 -9.24 3.74 -1.77
CA GLN A 794 -8.23 4.51 -2.49
C GLN A 794 -8.21 4.10 -3.97
N ARG A 795 -8.40 5.07 -4.88
CA ARG A 795 -8.30 4.83 -6.32
C ARG A 795 -6.83 4.71 -6.73
N GLY A 796 -6.55 3.70 -7.54
CA GLY A 796 -5.21 3.29 -7.95
C GLY A 796 -5.17 1.78 -8.20
N SER A 797 -4.32 1.34 -9.13
CA SER A 797 -4.22 -0.07 -9.49
C SER A 797 -3.45 -0.86 -8.44
N ASP A 798 -4.17 -1.68 -7.67
CA ASP A 798 -3.56 -2.67 -6.77
C ASP A 798 -3.30 -3.99 -7.51
N LEU A 799 -2.12 -4.55 -7.29
CA LEU A 799 -1.66 -5.74 -7.96
C LEU A 799 -2.45 -7.00 -7.54
N ARG A 800 -2.86 -7.10 -6.27
CA ARG A 800 -3.63 -8.25 -5.76
C ARG A 800 -5.06 -8.22 -6.29
N ALA A 801 -5.73 -7.07 -6.16
CA ALA A 801 -7.04 -6.82 -6.74
C ALA A 801 -7.06 -7.08 -8.25
N SER A 802 -6.00 -6.67 -8.96
CA SER A 802 -5.86 -6.92 -10.40
C SER A 802 -5.77 -8.41 -10.74
N THR A 803 -4.95 -9.21 -10.04
CA THR A 803 -4.90 -10.66 -10.31
C THR A 803 -6.24 -11.34 -10.07
N GLN A 804 -6.94 -10.97 -8.99
CA GLN A 804 -8.24 -11.51 -8.63
C GLN A 804 -9.34 -11.10 -9.64
N ALA A 805 -9.39 -9.83 -10.00
CA ALA A 805 -10.34 -9.28 -10.98
C ALA A 805 -10.21 -9.94 -12.35
N VAL A 806 -8.97 -10.08 -12.85
CA VAL A 806 -8.69 -10.62 -14.19
C VAL A 806 -9.09 -12.08 -14.30
N GLY A 807 -8.72 -12.90 -13.31
CA GLY A 807 -9.12 -14.30 -13.28
C GLY A 807 -10.64 -14.45 -13.14
N GLY A 808 -11.21 -13.80 -12.13
CA GLY A 808 -12.62 -14.00 -11.79
C GLY A 808 -13.61 -13.42 -12.80
N SER A 809 -13.26 -12.35 -13.52
CA SER A 809 -14.06 -11.81 -14.63
C SER A 809 -14.39 -12.84 -15.71
N THR A 810 -13.57 -13.88 -15.88
CA THR A 810 -13.84 -14.95 -16.84
C THR A 810 -15.02 -15.84 -16.45
N GLY A 811 -15.33 -15.93 -15.15
CA GLY A 811 -16.34 -16.83 -14.59
C GLY A 811 -15.95 -18.31 -14.60
N ILE A 812 -14.70 -18.65 -14.88
CA ILE A 812 -14.23 -20.05 -14.90
C ILE A 812 -13.92 -20.48 -13.47
N SER A 813 -14.64 -21.49 -12.97
CA SER A 813 -14.41 -22.04 -11.62
C SER A 813 -13.02 -22.69 -11.49
N PHE A 814 -12.35 -22.48 -10.36
CA PHE A 814 -11.08 -23.18 -10.02
C PHE A 814 -11.21 -24.71 -10.06
N GLY A 815 -12.42 -25.26 -9.87
CA GLY A 815 -12.69 -26.68 -9.99
C GLY A 815 -12.45 -27.21 -11.41
N VAL A 816 -12.71 -26.40 -12.44
CA VAL A 816 -12.67 -26.80 -13.87
C VAL A 816 -11.65 -26.04 -14.72
N LEU A 817 -11.01 -24.99 -14.19
CA LEU A 817 -10.00 -24.21 -14.90
C LEU A 817 -8.85 -25.09 -15.41
N THR A 818 -8.50 -24.94 -16.69
CA THR A 818 -7.35 -25.58 -17.35
C THR A 818 -6.75 -24.65 -18.43
N ARG A 819 -5.44 -24.76 -18.63
CA ARG A 819 -4.66 -24.05 -19.66
C ARG A 819 -3.39 -24.82 -19.98
N SER A 820 -3.39 -25.58 -21.06
CA SER A 820 -2.16 -26.23 -21.52
C SER A 820 -1.06 -25.21 -21.84
N LEU A 821 0.18 -25.57 -21.51
CA LEU A 821 1.40 -24.81 -21.84
C LEU A 821 2.23 -25.49 -22.94
N GLU A 822 1.67 -26.48 -23.65
CA GLU A 822 2.32 -27.05 -24.83
C GLU A 822 2.57 -25.97 -25.90
N GLY A 823 3.76 -25.98 -26.51
CA GLY A 823 4.16 -25.00 -27.53
C GLY A 823 4.55 -23.60 -27.01
N THR A 824 4.43 -23.33 -25.71
CA THR A 824 4.84 -22.04 -25.09
C THR A 824 6.32 -22.00 -24.74
N THR A 825 6.89 -20.79 -24.65
CA THR A 825 8.28 -20.58 -24.23
C THR A 825 8.37 -19.58 -23.09
N PRO A 826 9.16 -19.84 -22.02
CA PRO A 826 9.33 -18.86 -20.96
C PRO A 826 10.05 -17.60 -21.48
N ASN A 827 9.54 -16.43 -21.09
CA ASN A 827 10.14 -15.13 -21.38
C ASN A 827 11.64 -15.07 -21.00
N PRO A 828 12.49 -14.39 -21.79
CA PRO A 828 13.92 -14.32 -21.55
C PRO A 828 14.27 -13.73 -20.19
N VAL A 829 15.12 -14.41 -19.41
CA VAL A 829 15.70 -13.86 -18.19
C VAL A 829 16.95 -13.04 -18.58
N PRO A 830 17.06 -11.75 -18.20
CA PRO A 830 18.26 -10.95 -18.47
C PRO A 830 19.51 -11.58 -17.83
N SER A 831 20.49 -11.95 -18.66
CA SER A 831 21.77 -12.47 -18.18
C SER A 831 22.59 -11.38 -17.49
N PRO A 832 23.24 -11.65 -16.34
CA PRO A 832 24.14 -10.69 -15.66
C PRO A 832 25.35 -10.25 -16.48
N SER A 833 25.62 -10.91 -17.61
CA SER A 833 26.83 -10.75 -18.43
C SER A 833 26.65 -9.87 -19.67
N ALA A 834 25.49 -9.23 -19.84
CA ALA A 834 25.24 -8.35 -20.97
C ALA A 834 25.89 -6.98 -20.77
N SER A 835 27.16 -6.85 -21.16
CA SER A 835 27.78 -5.54 -21.41
C SER A 835 26.88 -4.71 -22.33
N ALA A 836 26.80 -3.40 -22.08
CA ALA A 836 25.87 -2.49 -22.73
C ALA A 836 25.88 -2.60 -24.28
N PRO A 837 24.74 -2.39 -24.96
CA PRO A 837 24.68 -2.41 -26.42
C PRO A 837 25.67 -1.42 -27.02
N VAL A 838 26.56 -1.92 -27.88
CA VAL A 838 27.46 -1.06 -28.66
C VAL A 838 26.60 -0.25 -29.62
N ILE A 839 26.68 1.09 -29.51
CA ILE A 839 26.08 2.01 -30.48
C ILE A 839 26.81 1.79 -31.81
N VAL A 840 26.16 1.10 -32.75
CA VAL A 840 26.61 1.02 -34.14
C VAL A 840 26.02 2.19 -34.90
N THR A 841 26.84 3.19 -35.19
CA THR A 841 26.48 4.32 -36.05
C THR A 841 26.21 3.83 -37.48
N PRO A 842 25.03 4.08 -38.09
CA PRO A 842 24.76 3.66 -39.47
C PRO A 842 25.57 4.51 -40.46
N GLY A 843 26.37 3.86 -41.31
CA GLY A 843 27.14 4.55 -42.35
C GLY A 843 28.15 3.67 -43.07
N ASP A 844 27.68 2.75 -43.93
CA ASP A 844 28.08 2.72 -45.36
C ASP A 844 27.36 1.61 -46.13
N ASN A 845 27.29 1.75 -47.46
CA ASN A 845 26.28 1.13 -48.31
C ASN A 845 26.64 -0.22 -48.96
N ALA A 846 25.56 -0.90 -49.38
CA ALA A 846 25.42 -1.79 -50.55
C ALA A 846 25.72 -3.29 -50.40
N GLY A 847 24.86 -4.15 -51.01
CA GLY A 847 25.20 -5.56 -51.24
C GLY A 847 24.07 -6.60 -51.29
N SER A 848 23.06 -6.37 -52.13
CA SER A 848 22.03 -7.32 -52.62
C SER A 848 22.21 -8.86 -52.47
N ALA A 849 21.08 -9.52 -52.15
CA ALA A 849 20.58 -10.82 -52.66
C ALA A 849 21.17 -12.19 -52.22
N GLY A 850 20.24 -13.12 -51.91
CA GLY A 850 20.38 -14.56 -52.20
C GLY A 850 20.50 -15.52 -51.00
N GLY A 851 19.52 -16.40 -50.82
CA GLY A 851 19.71 -17.74 -50.22
C GLY A 851 19.38 -18.82 -51.26
N PRO A 852 19.17 -20.10 -50.90
CA PRO A 852 19.58 -20.86 -49.72
C PRO A 852 20.47 -22.10 -50.10
N GLY A 853 20.98 -22.91 -49.16
CA GLY A 853 21.63 -24.17 -49.54
C GLY A 853 22.32 -25.01 -48.44
N ILE A 854 22.34 -26.33 -48.67
CA ILE A 854 22.87 -27.45 -47.84
C ILE A 854 23.67 -28.34 -48.84
N VAL A 855 24.72 -29.13 -48.55
CA VAL A 855 25.08 -29.98 -47.38
C VAL A 855 26.61 -30.18 -47.23
N ASP A 856 26.97 -30.82 -46.12
CA ASP A 856 28.20 -31.53 -45.67
C ASP A 856 29.38 -31.92 -46.59
N THR A 857 30.53 -32.13 -45.90
CA THR A 857 31.71 -33.02 -46.17
C THR A 857 32.52 -32.77 -47.46
N ASP A 858 33.85 -32.57 -47.43
CA ASP A 858 34.88 -33.44 -46.83
C ASP A 858 36.19 -32.70 -46.49
N GLY A 859 37.00 -33.28 -45.58
CA GLY A 859 38.39 -32.84 -45.31
C GLY A 859 39.43 -33.46 -46.29
N PRO A 860 40.76 -33.21 -46.14
CA PRO A 860 41.44 -32.78 -44.91
C PRO A 860 42.51 -31.66 -45.03
N GLY A 861 42.88 -31.07 -43.89
CA GLY A 861 44.26 -30.61 -43.62
C GLY A 861 44.55 -29.09 -43.67
N GLY A 862 44.49 -28.43 -42.51
CA GLY A 862 44.93 -27.03 -42.34
C GLY A 862 44.53 -26.43 -41.00
N GLY A 863 45.20 -26.81 -39.90
CA GLY A 863 44.76 -26.48 -38.54
C GLY A 863 45.12 -25.07 -38.05
N GLY A 864 44.17 -24.42 -37.34
CA GLY A 864 44.39 -23.24 -36.51
C GLY A 864 43.84 -23.50 -35.10
N GLY A 865 44.69 -23.34 -34.07
CA GLY A 865 44.38 -23.77 -32.70
C GLY A 865 43.50 -22.79 -31.90
N LEU A 866 42.72 -23.35 -30.97
CA LEU A 866 41.88 -22.64 -30.00
C LEU A 866 42.73 -21.76 -29.06
N ALA A 867 42.31 -20.50 -28.85
CA ALA A 867 42.91 -19.63 -27.84
C ALA A 867 42.27 -19.89 -26.47
N ALA A 868 43.07 -20.32 -25.49
CA ALA A 868 42.60 -20.70 -24.17
C ALA A 868 42.51 -19.51 -23.20
N THR A 869 41.35 -19.28 -22.58
CA THR A 869 41.13 -18.31 -21.49
C THR A 869 41.49 -18.84 -20.10
N GLY A 870 42.33 -19.88 -20.01
CA GLY A 870 42.77 -20.48 -18.74
C GLY A 870 43.96 -19.78 -18.06
N GLY A 871 44.66 -18.86 -18.75
CA GLY A 871 45.93 -18.30 -18.27
C GLY A 871 45.83 -17.24 -17.16
N GLN A 872 44.71 -16.50 -17.08
CA GLN A 872 44.64 -15.32 -16.21
C GLN A 872 44.24 -15.64 -14.75
N ALA A 873 43.49 -16.72 -14.51
CA ALA A 873 43.10 -17.11 -13.15
C ALA A 873 44.30 -17.51 -12.28
N LEU A 874 45.28 -18.23 -12.85
CA LEU A 874 46.52 -18.62 -12.15
C LEU A 874 47.42 -17.41 -11.84
N GLY A 875 47.49 -16.42 -12.75
CA GLY A 875 48.22 -15.18 -12.51
C GLY A 875 47.64 -14.34 -11.37
N LEU A 876 46.31 -14.21 -11.33
CA LEU A 876 45.61 -13.50 -10.26
C LEU A 876 45.69 -14.23 -8.92
N ALA A 877 45.58 -15.57 -8.91
CA ALA A 877 45.77 -16.38 -7.70
C ALA A 877 47.21 -16.26 -7.14
N ALA A 878 48.22 -16.25 -8.01
CA ALA A 878 49.62 -16.04 -7.60
C ALA A 878 49.83 -14.63 -7.04
N ALA A 879 49.26 -13.59 -7.65
CA ALA A 879 49.34 -12.22 -7.14
C ALA A 879 48.65 -12.08 -5.77
N ALA A 880 47.47 -12.69 -5.59
CA ALA A 880 46.78 -12.72 -4.31
C ALA A 880 47.60 -13.43 -3.21
N ALA A 881 48.22 -14.58 -3.53
CA ALA A 881 49.08 -15.29 -2.60
C ALA A 881 50.31 -14.46 -2.18
N VAL A 882 50.94 -13.72 -3.11
CA VAL A 882 52.05 -12.80 -2.81
C VAL A 882 51.59 -11.66 -1.89
N LEU A 883 50.40 -11.09 -2.13
CA LEU A 883 49.84 -10.02 -1.27
C LEU A 883 49.50 -10.52 0.14
N VAL A 884 48.94 -11.72 0.28
CA VAL A 884 48.67 -12.35 1.59
C VAL A 884 49.98 -12.63 2.34
N LEU A 885 51.01 -13.14 1.67
CA LEU A 885 52.32 -13.38 2.27
C LEU A 885 53.04 -12.07 2.65
N ALA A 886 52.91 -11.01 1.85
CA ALA A 886 53.44 -9.68 2.17
C ALA A 886 52.72 -9.06 3.38
N GLY A 887 51.38 -9.16 3.44
CA GLY A 887 50.57 -8.71 4.58
C GLY A 887 50.91 -9.47 5.86
N TRP A 888 51.06 -10.80 5.79
CA TRP A 888 51.49 -11.63 6.92
C TRP A 888 52.91 -11.24 7.39
N GLY A 889 53.85 -11.03 6.45
CA GLY A 889 55.19 -10.53 6.74
C GLY A 889 55.20 -9.18 7.45
N ALA A 890 54.33 -8.24 7.04
CA ALA A 890 54.17 -6.94 7.69
C ALA A 890 53.61 -7.07 9.11
N VAL A 891 52.62 -7.95 9.34
CA VAL A 891 52.05 -8.22 10.67
C VAL A 891 53.07 -8.89 11.61
N VAL A 892 53.87 -9.84 11.11
CA VAL A 892 54.95 -10.48 11.88
C VAL A 892 56.06 -9.46 12.21
N ALA A 893 56.45 -8.60 11.28
CA ALA A 893 57.42 -7.53 11.52
C ALA A 893 56.90 -6.50 12.53
N ALA A 894 55.62 -6.14 12.48
CA ALA A 894 54.98 -5.23 13.43
C ALA A 894 54.89 -5.84 14.84
N ARG A 895 54.59 -7.15 14.96
CA ARG A 895 54.63 -7.86 16.24
C ARG A 895 56.05 -7.90 16.82
N ASN A 896 57.06 -8.24 16.03
CA ASN A 896 58.45 -8.28 16.50
C ASN A 896 59.00 -6.89 16.89
N ARG A 897 58.50 -5.79 16.32
CA ARG A 897 58.84 -4.43 16.77
C ARG A 897 58.18 -4.04 18.10
N ARG A 898 57.01 -4.60 18.46
CA ARG A 898 56.35 -4.32 19.74
C ARG A 898 56.99 -5.07 20.93
N SER A 899 57.67 -6.19 20.69
CA SER A 899 58.39 -6.93 21.73
C SER A 899 59.74 -6.32 22.14
N ALA A 900 60.17 -5.19 21.55
CA ALA A 900 61.50 -4.62 21.72
C ALA A 900 61.54 -3.27 22.49
N VAL A 901 60.39 -2.75 22.94
CA VAL A 901 60.32 -1.49 23.73
C VAL A 901 59.59 -1.76 25.04
N GLY A 902 60.35 -2.27 26.01
CA GLY A 902 59.87 -2.58 27.36
C GLY A 902 61.04 -2.68 28.33
N GLY A 903 61.59 -1.53 28.74
CA GLY A 903 62.67 -1.49 29.71
C GLY A 903 63.28 -0.11 29.91
N GLY A 904 62.90 0.58 30.99
CA GLY A 904 63.65 1.71 31.55
C GLY A 904 62.84 2.97 31.83
N LEU A 905 62.36 3.08 33.08
CA LEU A 905 61.87 4.28 33.78
C LEU A 905 60.59 4.96 33.22
#